data_AF-D1AF54-F1
#
_entry.id   AF-D1AF54-F1
#
_cell.length_a   1.000
_cell.length_b   1.000
_cell.length_c   1.000
_cell.angle_alpha   90.00
_cell.angle_beta   90.00
_cell.angle_gamma   90.00
#
_symmetry.space_group_name_H-M   'P 1'
#
loop_
_entity.id
_entity.type
_entity.pdbx_description
1 polymer ?
#
loop_
_entity_poly.entity_id
_entity_poly.type
_entity_poly.pdbx_seq_one_letter_code
_entity_poly.pdbx_strand_id
1 'polypeptide(L)'
;MPPTLDRHVVTAVLVAHQGGRWLPETLKALLTQSRPVQRLVAVDTGSTDRGPAVLTEVVGDGNLLRLPPETGYGEAVARALRHRAAALPVPDEHPGEPRTEWIWLLHDDSAPAADALAVLLEAADADPNAAVLGPKLRDWHDRRLLLEVGVTIDGAGRRETGVERREFDQGQHDGVRTVLAVSTAGMLVRRDVWERVGGLDPDFGLFRDDVDFGWRVHAAGYRVVVVSDAVVYHAEASARGLRDIGVPIGSPRRRDRRNALHVLLANLPAGPAARALVRNLAGTVLRVLYLLAAKRQEAARDELAALWDVLGAPGRLRRARAARAEGSRRVYHTVRRFLPRGVALRRFIDSLAAWLYREGRHRGEQEDLPERPGRLRRVLSRPAAVLTLLLGVLAVAAERTLLLAGDRLGGGALAPAPGGASDLWERYAANWHPVGLGSAEQAPPSLGALAALSTVTLGKPWLAVSILLLGAVPLAGLTAYAAARALVVEPPPPKTGRRALRRGDGRRVPLAAVRVWIAATYALLPVATGAVSTGRLGTAVVLVLLPLIVWQTARMYGLPRSSRLPRKQRRRAAWAVALLLAVAMAFVPLTWPLAVVSGLVVRAAFGVRGGRRIDRGLLIALGVPPLLLLPWTLTLLRHPSRFLLETGLHPGTDPAPGALSLLTFNPGGPGTPPWWALCGLLLPAAVALLLRSGRTVVLTGWTLTLFGLLVAVGVSAVTVTKGAERAAAWPGAALLLGAAGALVAAVAAVLRAAVALTARDLISRIGGGLVMAAALSAPALAGVLWVAGGARGPLQEVSDETVPGFIDGPTAPRTLVLNRDGTGRVGYTVLRGAEPGLGDAETPADPAARRRMDALVATLAAGHGDGAALTRMGVQYILVPRPAQDPTAAVLDASSGLTRLSRTDEFGIWRLLSPSGRLLLIEGGRITPLPAGRVEAAVRIPPGGGSRTLLLAEPADGKWRATLDGARLPGRRVDGWALAYDIPPSGGRFELRRDMRLRHVWVTVQGGAVLVVAALALPGARASAFPAPGRARRRGRRARRGRNARQARPDATPAPPSAREPEPPVTAGEPS
;
A
#
# COMPACT_ATOMS: atom_id res chain seq x y z
N MET A 1 3.89 -17.31 -63.07
CA MET A 1 4.11 -16.17 -62.15
C MET A 1 3.88 -14.89 -62.92
N PRO A 2 3.36 -13.80 -62.31
CA PRO A 2 3.35 -12.52 -63.00
C PRO A 2 4.80 -12.10 -63.33
N PRO A 3 5.07 -11.57 -64.53
CA PRO A 3 6.43 -11.25 -65.00
C PRO A 3 7.16 -10.19 -64.14
N THR A 4 6.46 -9.51 -63.22
CA THR A 4 7.01 -8.45 -62.37
C THR A 4 7.85 -8.93 -61.17
N LEU A 5 7.68 -10.18 -60.72
CA LEU A 5 8.39 -10.70 -59.52
C LEU A 5 9.78 -11.29 -59.83
N ASP A 6 10.12 -11.45 -61.10
CA ASP A 6 11.41 -12.01 -61.54
C ASP A 6 12.55 -11.00 -61.43
N ARG A 7 12.23 -9.69 -61.37
CA ARG A 7 13.19 -8.60 -61.11
C ARG A 7 13.82 -8.63 -59.72
N HIS A 8 13.28 -9.44 -58.80
CA HIS A 8 13.78 -9.56 -57.43
C HIS A 8 14.58 -10.84 -57.21
N VAL A 9 15.77 -10.67 -56.62
CA VAL A 9 16.61 -11.78 -56.18
C VAL A 9 16.70 -11.79 -54.65
N VAL A 10 16.25 -12.88 -54.03
CA VAL A 10 16.16 -13.00 -52.57
C VAL A 10 17.20 -13.96 -52.02
N THR A 11 18.00 -13.48 -51.08
CA THR A 11 18.90 -14.28 -50.23
C THR A 11 18.28 -14.47 -48.85
N ALA A 12 17.84 -15.68 -48.53
CA ALA A 12 17.39 -16.03 -47.19
C ALA A 12 18.58 -16.34 -46.28
N VAL A 13 18.61 -15.68 -45.11
CA VAL A 13 19.60 -15.91 -44.06
C VAL A 13 18.88 -16.45 -42.84
N LEU A 14 19.12 -17.73 -42.53
CA LEU A 14 18.55 -18.43 -41.38
C LEU A 14 19.59 -18.57 -40.27
N VAL A 15 19.40 -17.91 -39.14
CA VAL A 15 20.32 -18.03 -37.98
C VAL A 15 19.71 -18.93 -36.92
N ALA A 16 20.46 -19.94 -36.48
CA ALA A 16 20.05 -20.95 -35.52
C ALA A 16 20.93 -21.00 -34.27
N HIS A 17 20.30 -21.17 -33.11
CA HIS A 17 20.96 -21.39 -31.82
C HIS A 17 20.09 -22.25 -30.90
N GLN A 18 20.51 -23.49 -30.62
CA GLN A 18 19.71 -24.48 -29.89
C GLN A 18 18.27 -24.60 -30.46
N GLY A 19 18.19 -24.58 -31.80
CA GLY A 19 16.96 -24.43 -32.58
C GLY A 19 16.32 -25.73 -33.05
N GLY A 20 16.93 -26.90 -32.77
CA GLY A 20 16.59 -28.19 -33.37
C GLY A 20 15.14 -28.62 -33.17
N ARG A 21 14.45 -28.06 -32.17
CA ARG A 21 13.01 -28.29 -31.96
C ARG A 21 12.12 -27.59 -33.00
N TRP A 22 12.50 -26.42 -33.49
CA TRP A 22 11.69 -25.58 -34.37
C TRP A 22 12.14 -25.63 -35.83
N LEU A 23 13.45 -25.85 -36.03
CA LEU A 23 14.10 -25.90 -37.34
C LEU A 23 13.36 -26.72 -38.41
N PRO A 24 12.85 -27.94 -38.14
CA PRO A 24 12.15 -28.72 -39.17
C PRO A 24 10.90 -28.02 -39.74
N GLU A 25 10.10 -27.36 -38.90
CA GLU A 25 8.90 -26.63 -39.33
C GLU A 25 9.29 -25.33 -40.05
N THR A 26 10.29 -24.62 -39.54
CA THR A 26 10.87 -23.41 -40.14
C THR A 26 11.44 -23.68 -41.55
N LEU A 27 12.27 -24.72 -41.69
CA LEU A 27 12.88 -25.10 -42.97
C LEU A 27 11.83 -25.57 -43.97
N LYS A 28 10.86 -26.39 -43.52
CA LYS A 28 9.73 -26.78 -44.38
C LYS A 28 8.99 -25.55 -44.90
N ALA A 29 8.62 -24.63 -44.01
CA ALA A 29 7.92 -23.41 -44.36
C ALA A 29 8.70 -22.52 -45.35
N LEU A 30 10.02 -22.42 -45.18
CA LEU A 30 10.90 -21.67 -46.08
C LEU A 30 11.03 -22.30 -47.47
N LEU A 31 11.20 -23.63 -47.53
CA LEU A 31 11.41 -24.34 -48.80
C LEU A 31 10.11 -24.50 -49.62
N THR A 32 8.94 -24.45 -48.98
CA THR A 32 7.65 -24.55 -49.65
C THR A 32 6.97 -23.19 -49.88
N GLN A 33 7.73 -22.10 -49.95
CA GLN A 33 7.17 -20.80 -50.33
C GLN A 33 6.64 -20.83 -51.77
N SER A 34 5.50 -20.20 -52.01
CA SER A 34 4.92 -20.03 -53.35
C SER A 34 5.86 -19.27 -54.28
N ARG A 35 6.64 -18.34 -53.72
CA ARG A 35 7.81 -17.72 -54.33
C ARG A 35 9.08 -18.31 -53.70
N PRO A 36 9.85 -19.17 -54.38
CA PRO A 36 11.06 -19.74 -53.81
C PRO A 36 12.17 -18.69 -53.70
N VAL A 37 13.01 -18.80 -52.68
CA VAL A 37 14.23 -17.98 -52.51
C VAL A 37 15.32 -18.44 -53.49
N GLN A 38 16.16 -17.52 -53.96
CA GLN A 38 17.22 -17.86 -54.94
C GLN A 38 18.46 -18.38 -54.23
N ARG A 39 18.71 -17.90 -53.01
CA ARG A 39 19.87 -18.25 -52.21
C ARG A 39 19.43 -18.51 -50.77
N LEU A 40 20.01 -19.52 -50.15
CA LEU A 40 19.79 -19.85 -48.74
C LEU A 40 21.15 -20.03 -48.07
N VAL A 41 21.41 -19.26 -47.01
CA VAL A 41 22.57 -19.43 -46.14
C VAL A 41 22.08 -19.65 -44.73
N ALA A 42 22.48 -20.77 -44.14
CA ALA A 42 22.20 -21.07 -42.74
C ALA A 42 23.42 -20.75 -41.88
N VAL A 43 23.20 -20.20 -40.69
CA VAL A 43 24.25 -19.96 -39.70
C VAL A 43 23.89 -20.64 -38.41
N ASP A 44 24.74 -21.54 -37.94
CA ASP A 44 24.66 -22.12 -36.60
C ASP A 44 25.62 -21.38 -35.66
N THR A 45 25.12 -20.78 -34.59
CA THR A 45 25.96 -20.13 -33.57
C THR A 45 26.25 -21.07 -32.42
N GLY A 46 26.92 -22.18 -32.69
CA GLY A 46 27.42 -23.11 -31.67
C GLY A 46 26.32 -23.91 -30.96
N SER A 47 25.34 -24.41 -31.71
CA SER A 47 24.28 -25.25 -31.14
C SER A 47 24.82 -26.62 -30.72
N THR A 48 24.40 -27.08 -29.53
CA THR A 48 24.74 -28.41 -29.01
C THR A 48 23.60 -29.43 -29.18
N ASP A 49 22.47 -29.02 -29.76
CA ASP A 49 21.34 -29.89 -30.00
C ASP A 49 21.41 -30.53 -31.40
N ARG A 50 20.30 -31.13 -31.87
CA ARG A 50 20.25 -31.73 -33.21
C ARG A 50 20.17 -30.69 -34.36
N GLY A 51 20.16 -29.39 -34.06
CA GLY A 51 20.02 -28.33 -35.06
C GLY A 51 21.06 -28.37 -36.19
N PRO A 52 22.37 -28.47 -35.90
CA PRO A 52 23.42 -28.52 -36.93
C PRO A 52 23.27 -29.72 -37.88
N ALA A 53 22.87 -30.88 -37.35
CA ALA A 53 22.62 -32.07 -38.16
C ALA A 53 21.46 -31.86 -39.14
N VAL A 54 20.34 -31.30 -38.65
CA VAL A 54 19.17 -30.97 -39.48
C VAL A 54 19.52 -29.93 -40.56
N LEU A 55 20.31 -28.90 -40.22
CA LEU A 55 20.76 -27.90 -41.18
C LEU A 55 21.68 -28.51 -42.25
N THR A 56 22.61 -29.40 -41.86
CA THR A 56 23.51 -30.07 -42.80
C THR A 56 22.74 -30.96 -43.77
N GLU A 57 21.74 -31.69 -43.28
CA GLU A 57 20.89 -32.58 -44.08
C GLU A 57 20.03 -31.82 -45.11
N VAL A 58 19.46 -30.67 -44.73
CA VAL A 58 18.48 -29.95 -45.56
C VAL A 58 19.11 -28.84 -46.41
N VAL A 59 20.04 -28.07 -45.84
CA VAL A 59 20.64 -26.89 -46.51
C VAL A 59 21.96 -27.25 -47.22
N GLY A 60 22.61 -28.34 -46.79
CA GLY A 60 23.91 -28.77 -47.28
C GLY A 60 25.06 -28.05 -46.59
N ASP A 61 26.16 -28.77 -46.37
CA ASP A 61 27.33 -28.25 -45.62
C ASP A 61 27.98 -27.04 -46.33
N GLY A 62 27.91 -27.00 -47.67
CA GLY A 62 28.42 -25.89 -48.47
C GLY A 62 27.67 -24.56 -48.32
N ASN A 63 26.50 -24.53 -47.68
CA ASN A 63 25.69 -23.34 -47.42
C ASN A 63 25.47 -23.10 -45.91
N LEU A 64 26.15 -23.86 -45.05
CA LEU A 64 26.05 -23.79 -43.59
C LEU A 64 27.33 -23.19 -43.00
N LEU A 65 27.19 -22.07 -42.30
CA LEU A 65 28.27 -21.44 -41.54
C LEU A 65 28.15 -21.81 -40.06
N ARG A 66 29.21 -22.38 -39.47
CA ARG A 66 29.26 -22.65 -38.02
C ARG A 66 30.12 -21.60 -37.32
N LEU A 67 29.55 -20.91 -36.35
CA LEU A 67 30.16 -19.82 -35.60
C LEU A 67 30.20 -20.13 -34.09
N PRO A 68 31.08 -19.47 -33.31
CA PRO A 68 31.11 -19.62 -31.86
C PRO A 68 29.79 -19.20 -31.19
N PRO A 69 29.42 -19.81 -30.04
CA PRO A 69 28.15 -19.53 -29.35
C PRO A 69 28.02 -18.12 -28.77
N GLU A 70 29.12 -17.37 -28.68
CA GLU A 70 29.17 -15.99 -28.22
C GLU A 70 28.80 -14.98 -29.32
N THR A 71 28.71 -15.45 -30.57
CA THR A 71 28.43 -14.61 -31.73
C THR A 71 27.02 -14.05 -31.66
N GLY A 72 26.91 -12.71 -31.68
CA GLY A 72 25.62 -12.02 -31.69
C GLY A 72 24.85 -12.23 -33.01
N TYR A 73 23.53 -11.99 -32.98
CA TYR A 73 22.67 -12.18 -34.16
C TYR A 73 23.09 -11.30 -35.33
N GLY A 74 23.36 -10.01 -35.10
CA GLY A 74 23.81 -9.09 -36.14
C GLY A 74 25.15 -9.48 -36.77
N GLU A 75 26.09 -9.99 -35.97
CA GLU A 75 27.37 -10.48 -36.47
C GLU A 75 27.19 -11.77 -37.30
N ALA A 76 26.34 -12.69 -36.85
CA ALA A 76 26.02 -13.91 -37.59
C ALA A 76 25.46 -13.59 -38.98
N VAL A 77 24.52 -12.64 -39.08
CA VAL A 77 23.97 -12.19 -40.37
C VAL A 77 25.05 -11.54 -41.24
N ALA A 78 25.90 -10.67 -40.67
CA ALA A 78 26.99 -10.03 -41.40
C ALA A 78 28.00 -11.05 -41.98
N ARG A 79 28.30 -12.12 -41.23
CA ARG A 79 29.15 -13.22 -41.70
C ARG A 79 28.45 -14.05 -42.79
N ALA A 80 27.15 -14.30 -42.67
CA ALA A 80 26.35 -15.01 -43.67
C ALA A 80 26.38 -14.30 -45.03
N LEU A 81 26.25 -12.97 -45.05
CA LEU A 81 26.22 -12.19 -46.29
C LEU A 81 27.58 -12.11 -47.01
N ARG A 82 28.68 -12.33 -46.28
CA ARG A 82 30.03 -12.49 -46.86
C ARG A 82 30.31 -13.90 -47.35
N HIS A 83 29.44 -14.87 -47.03
CA HIS A 83 29.60 -16.25 -47.48
C HIS A 83 29.45 -16.33 -49.00
N ARG A 84 30.23 -17.21 -49.66
CA ARG A 84 30.26 -17.33 -51.13
C ARG A 84 28.87 -17.49 -51.73
N ALA A 85 28.01 -18.28 -51.11
CA ALA A 85 26.64 -18.53 -51.58
C ALA A 85 25.74 -17.28 -51.58
N ALA A 86 26.00 -16.30 -50.71
CA ALA A 86 25.27 -15.02 -50.68
C ALA A 86 25.91 -13.92 -51.53
N ALA A 87 27.22 -14.02 -51.79
CA ALA A 87 28.02 -13.00 -52.47
C ALA A 87 28.14 -13.20 -54.00
N LEU A 88 27.44 -14.18 -54.58
CA LEU A 88 27.45 -14.37 -56.03
C LEU A 88 26.88 -13.14 -56.76
N PRO A 89 27.46 -12.71 -57.90
CA PRO A 89 26.88 -11.66 -58.73
C PRO A 89 25.48 -12.04 -59.18
N VAL A 90 24.58 -11.07 -59.26
CA VAL A 90 23.24 -11.24 -59.84
C VAL A 90 23.30 -10.76 -61.29
N PRO A 91 22.94 -11.60 -62.28
CA PRO A 91 22.81 -11.16 -63.67
C PRO A 91 21.69 -10.12 -63.80
N ASP A 92 21.89 -9.14 -64.68
CA ASP A 92 20.87 -8.16 -65.03
C ASP A 92 19.64 -8.84 -65.66
N GLU A 93 18.48 -8.18 -65.58
CA GLU A 93 17.26 -8.66 -66.22
C GLU A 93 17.34 -8.49 -67.75
N HIS A 94 17.81 -7.31 -68.18
CA HIS A 94 18.25 -6.97 -69.53
C HIS A 94 19.55 -6.16 -69.43
N PRO A 95 20.39 -6.07 -70.48
CA PRO A 95 21.61 -5.25 -70.43
C PRO A 95 21.29 -3.80 -70.00
N GLY A 96 21.78 -3.39 -68.82
CA GLY A 96 21.54 -2.05 -68.25
C GLY A 96 20.33 -1.93 -67.30
N GLU A 97 19.58 -3.01 -67.07
CA GLU A 97 18.47 -3.08 -66.10
C GLU A 97 18.81 -4.01 -64.93
N PRO A 98 19.44 -3.48 -63.86
CA PRO A 98 19.87 -4.29 -62.73
C PRO A 98 18.67 -4.79 -61.91
N ARG A 99 18.72 -6.07 -61.52
CA ARG A 99 17.74 -6.67 -60.62
C ARG A 99 17.88 -6.12 -59.20
N THR A 100 16.77 -6.07 -58.46
CA THR A 100 16.78 -5.65 -57.06
C THR A 100 17.13 -6.83 -56.15
N GLU A 101 18.22 -6.68 -55.38
CA GLU A 101 18.63 -7.67 -54.39
C GLU A 101 17.99 -7.44 -53.02
N TRP A 102 17.44 -8.51 -52.45
CA TRP A 102 16.83 -8.54 -51.12
C TRP A 102 17.48 -9.59 -50.22
N ILE A 103 17.54 -9.28 -48.94
CA ILE A 103 17.96 -10.17 -47.86
C ILE A 103 16.73 -10.48 -47.01
N TRP A 104 16.39 -11.75 -46.86
CA TRP A 104 15.28 -12.19 -46.01
C TRP A 104 15.82 -12.85 -44.75
N LEU A 105 15.67 -12.16 -43.62
CA LEU A 105 16.13 -12.63 -42.31
C LEU A 105 15.08 -13.51 -41.65
N LEU A 106 15.50 -14.70 -41.23
CA LEU A 106 14.66 -15.67 -40.52
C LEU A 106 15.39 -16.17 -39.27
N HIS A 107 14.60 -16.44 -38.22
CA HIS A 107 15.07 -17.13 -37.03
C HIS A 107 14.78 -18.62 -37.15
N ASP A 108 15.52 -19.45 -36.43
CA ASP A 108 15.27 -20.88 -36.29
C ASP A 108 13.87 -21.22 -35.76
N ASP A 109 13.27 -20.31 -35.00
CA ASP A 109 11.92 -20.42 -34.44
C ASP A 109 10.88 -19.51 -35.13
N SER A 110 11.06 -19.26 -36.43
CA SER A 110 10.15 -18.51 -37.30
C SER A 110 9.73 -19.31 -38.54
N ALA A 111 8.44 -19.64 -38.63
CA ALA A 111 7.87 -20.35 -39.78
C ALA A 111 6.98 -19.40 -40.63
N PRO A 112 7.43 -18.96 -41.82
CA PRO A 112 6.61 -18.15 -42.72
C PRO A 112 5.39 -18.91 -43.28
N ALA A 113 4.28 -18.21 -43.50
CA ALA A 113 3.16 -18.75 -44.28
C ALA A 113 3.56 -18.95 -45.74
N ALA A 114 2.89 -19.82 -46.48
CA ALA A 114 3.32 -20.27 -47.80
C ALA A 114 3.46 -19.14 -48.84
N ASP A 115 2.70 -18.06 -48.70
CA ASP A 115 2.65 -16.90 -49.57
C ASP A 115 3.42 -15.68 -49.05
N ALA A 116 4.03 -15.77 -47.86
CA ALA A 116 4.59 -14.63 -47.15
C ALA A 116 5.64 -13.87 -47.97
N LEU A 117 6.55 -14.57 -48.65
CA LEU A 117 7.57 -13.91 -49.47
C LEU A 117 6.97 -13.22 -50.70
N ALA A 118 5.99 -13.85 -51.36
CA ALA A 118 5.32 -13.26 -52.52
C ALA A 118 4.65 -11.93 -52.15
N VAL A 119 3.88 -11.93 -51.06
CA VAL A 119 3.16 -10.74 -50.56
C VAL A 119 4.13 -9.62 -50.15
N LEU A 120 5.28 -9.96 -49.55
CA LEU A 120 6.30 -8.97 -49.22
C LEU A 120 6.92 -8.32 -50.47
N LEU A 121 7.18 -9.10 -51.52
CA LEU A 121 7.75 -8.59 -52.77
C LEU A 121 6.73 -7.76 -53.57
N GLU A 122 5.46 -8.15 -53.59
CA GLU A 122 4.37 -7.35 -54.17
C GLU A 122 4.28 -5.97 -53.51
N ALA A 123 4.40 -5.91 -52.18
CA ALA A 123 4.43 -4.65 -51.46
C ALA A 123 5.69 -3.82 -51.75
N ALA A 124 6.84 -4.48 -51.96
CA ALA A 124 8.09 -3.82 -52.34
C ALA A 124 8.01 -3.21 -53.76
N ASP A 125 7.29 -3.88 -54.68
CA ASP A 125 7.03 -3.37 -56.02
C ASP A 125 6.13 -2.15 -56.04
N ALA A 126 5.15 -2.12 -55.14
CA ALA A 126 4.21 -1.01 -55.03
C ALA A 126 4.86 0.27 -54.44
N ASP A 127 5.93 0.15 -53.65
CA ASP A 127 6.63 1.29 -53.04
C ASP A 127 8.17 1.14 -53.11
N PRO A 128 8.82 1.71 -54.14
CA PRO A 128 10.28 1.66 -54.29
C PRO A 128 11.06 2.32 -53.14
N ASN A 129 10.42 3.15 -52.30
CA ASN A 129 11.05 3.75 -51.12
C ASN A 129 10.96 2.85 -49.87
N ALA A 130 10.20 1.75 -49.91
CA ALA A 130 10.13 0.76 -48.85
C ALA A 130 11.36 -0.18 -48.89
N ALA A 131 12.41 0.19 -48.17
CA ALA A 131 13.65 -0.57 -48.15
C ALA A 131 13.66 -1.72 -47.12
N VAL A 132 12.78 -1.67 -46.13
CA VAL A 132 12.61 -2.72 -45.12
C VAL A 132 11.13 -3.04 -44.97
N LEU A 133 10.79 -4.30 -45.20
CA LEU A 133 9.44 -4.82 -45.10
C LEU A 133 9.42 -5.94 -44.06
N GLY A 134 8.35 -6.03 -43.27
CA GLY A 134 8.18 -7.10 -42.30
C GLY A 134 6.75 -7.63 -42.27
N PRO A 135 6.57 -8.93 -42.02
CA PRO A 135 5.26 -9.55 -41.89
C PRO A 135 4.62 -9.24 -40.53
N LYS A 136 3.31 -9.54 -40.40
CA LYS A 136 2.72 -9.70 -39.08
C LYS A 136 3.18 -11.01 -38.45
N LEU A 137 3.47 -10.96 -37.14
CA LEU A 137 3.87 -12.14 -36.38
C LEU A 137 2.69 -12.69 -35.58
N ARG A 138 2.46 -13.99 -35.73
CA ARG A 138 1.46 -14.75 -34.95
C ARG A 138 2.14 -15.78 -34.05
N ASP A 139 1.49 -16.17 -32.96
CA ASP A 139 2.05 -17.13 -32.00
C ASP A 139 2.23 -18.51 -32.63
N TRP A 140 3.39 -19.12 -32.38
CA TRP A 140 3.71 -20.47 -32.86
C TRP A 140 2.70 -21.55 -32.47
N HIS A 141 2.18 -21.50 -31.23
CA HIS A 141 1.32 -22.55 -30.68
C HIS A 141 -0.17 -22.25 -30.89
N ASP A 142 -0.59 -21.00 -30.64
CA ASP A 142 -1.96 -20.55 -30.92
C ASP A 142 -1.91 -19.56 -32.08
N ARG A 143 -1.94 -20.10 -33.30
CA ARG A 143 -1.81 -19.35 -34.57
C ARG A 143 -2.88 -18.28 -34.80
N ARG A 144 -3.86 -18.13 -33.90
CA ARG A 144 -4.84 -17.04 -33.91
C ARG A 144 -4.38 -15.83 -33.12
N LEU A 145 -3.36 -15.94 -32.27
CA LEU A 145 -2.90 -14.83 -31.43
C LEU A 145 -1.87 -13.99 -32.18
N LEU A 146 -2.09 -12.68 -32.17
CA LEU A 146 -1.11 -11.70 -32.64
C LEU A 146 0.02 -11.55 -31.61
N LEU A 147 1.26 -11.55 -32.10
CA LEU A 147 2.43 -11.17 -31.32
C LEU A 147 2.86 -9.75 -31.66
N GLU A 148 2.92 -9.43 -32.95
CA GLU A 148 3.47 -8.18 -33.44
C GLU A 148 2.90 -7.83 -34.81
N VAL A 149 2.63 -6.54 -35.02
CA VAL A 149 2.26 -6.01 -36.34
C VAL A 149 3.05 -4.72 -36.57
N GLY A 150 4.38 -4.89 -36.61
CA GLY A 150 5.36 -3.81 -36.59
C GLY A 150 5.64 -3.26 -35.19
N VAL A 151 6.69 -2.45 -35.09
CA VAL A 151 7.26 -1.98 -33.84
C VAL A 151 7.28 -0.46 -33.78
N THR A 152 6.87 0.05 -32.62
CA THR A 152 7.14 1.41 -32.14
C THR A 152 7.78 1.33 -30.76
N ILE A 153 8.22 2.45 -30.18
CA ILE A 153 8.77 2.47 -28.83
C ILE A 153 8.18 3.58 -27.96
N ASP A 154 7.96 3.30 -26.68
CA ASP A 154 7.48 4.31 -25.75
C ASP A 154 8.59 5.29 -25.31
N GLY A 155 8.23 6.28 -24.50
CA GLY A 155 9.18 7.23 -23.92
C GLY A 155 10.27 6.61 -23.01
N ALA A 156 10.14 5.34 -22.65
CA ALA A 156 11.17 4.58 -21.95
C ALA A 156 12.03 3.73 -22.90
N GLY A 157 11.76 3.72 -24.21
CA GLY A 157 12.42 2.88 -25.20
C GLY A 157 11.86 1.45 -25.25
N ARG A 158 10.77 1.16 -24.53
CA ARG A 158 10.16 -0.18 -24.50
C ARG A 158 9.32 -0.41 -25.75
N ARG A 159 9.28 -1.66 -26.21
CA ARG A 159 8.54 -2.07 -27.42
C ARG A 159 7.04 -1.78 -27.23
N GLU A 160 6.44 -1.24 -28.28
CA GLU A 160 5.01 -1.02 -28.40
C GLU A 160 4.58 -1.48 -29.80
N THR A 161 3.83 -2.58 -29.86
CA THR A 161 3.39 -3.19 -31.13
C THR A 161 1.97 -2.78 -31.50
N GLY A 162 1.26 -2.07 -30.60
CA GLY A 162 -0.17 -1.75 -30.77
C GLY A 162 -1.10 -2.94 -30.53
N VAL A 163 -0.56 -4.12 -30.19
CA VAL A 163 -1.29 -5.36 -29.95
C VAL A 163 -1.56 -5.55 -28.46
N GLU A 164 -2.80 -5.80 -28.09
CA GLU A 164 -3.20 -6.13 -26.72
C GLU A 164 -2.77 -7.55 -26.32
N ARG A 165 -2.67 -7.80 -25.01
CA ARG A 165 -2.15 -9.07 -24.53
C ARG A 165 -3.13 -10.21 -24.86
N ARG A 166 -2.68 -11.16 -25.69
CA ARG A 166 -3.48 -12.28 -26.23
C ARG A 166 -4.63 -11.80 -27.13
N GLU A 167 -4.40 -10.72 -27.88
CA GLU A 167 -5.32 -10.30 -28.93
C GLU A 167 -5.39 -11.36 -30.04
N PHE A 168 -6.59 -11.65 -30.51
CA PHE A 168 -6.81 -12.53 -31.65
C PHE A 168 -6.67 -11.76 -32.95
N ASP A 169 -6.13 -12.38 -33.97
CA ASP A 169 -6.13 -11.86 -35.33
C ASP A 169 -7.49 -12.14 -35.98
N GLN A 170 -8.19 -11.06 -36.32
CA GLN A 170 -9.47 -11.02 -37.02
C GLN A 170 -9.37 -10.15 -38.29
N GLY A 171 -8.15 -9.83 -38.73
CA GLY A 171 -7.89 -8.91 -39.84
C GLY A 171 -7.93 -7.42 -39.46
N GLN A 172 -8.07 -7.10 -38.18
CA GLN A 172 -8.22 -5.72 -37.69
C GLN A 172 -6.95 -4.86 -37.85
N HIS A 173 -5.83 -5.46 -38.24
CA HIS A 173 -4.54 -4.79 -38.47
C HIS A 173 -4.00 -5.01 -39.89
N ASP A 174 -4.81 -5.53 -40.82
CA ASP A 174 -4.41 -5.88 -42.19
C ASP A 174 -4.09 -4.63 -43.04
N GLY A 175 -3.29 -4.81 -44.10
CA GLY A 175 -2.76 -3.75 -44.96
C GLY A 175 -1.34 -3.23 -44.66
N VAL A 176 -0.83 -2.37 -45.55
CA VAL A 176 0.55 -1.87 -45.49
C VAL A 176 0.63 -0.56 -44.72
N ARG A 177 1.51 -0.50 -43.70
CA ARG A 177 1.72 0.73 -42.91
C ARG A 177 3.17 0.99 -42.55
N THR A 178 3.52 2.27 -42.47
CA THR A 178 4.86 2.68 -42.05
C THR A 178 5.01 2.54 -40.54
N VAL A 179 6.10 1.92 -40.10
CA VAL A 179 6.43 1.68 -38.69
C VAL A 179 7.86 2.11 -38.38
N LEU A 180 8.26 2.12 -37.10
CA LEU A 180 9.64 2.44 -36.75
C LEU A 180 10.58 1.30 -37.15
N ALA A 181 10.19 0.07 -36.84
CA ALA A 181 10.94 -1.13 -37.14
C ALA A 181 10.01 -2.34 -37.32
N VAL A 182 10.56 -3.42 -37.84
CA VAL A 182 9.92 -4.75 -37.91
C VAL A 182 10.87 -5.78 -37.32
N SER A 183 10.35 -6.85 -36.74
CA SER A 183 11.19 -7.92 -36.19
C SER A 183 12.10 -8.57 -37.23
N THR A 184 13.34 -8.88 -36.84
CA THR A 184 14.28 -9.70 -37.64
C THR A 184 13.83 -11.15 -37.82
N ALA A 185 12.75 -11.57 -37.13
CA ALA A 185 12.14 -12.90 -37.26
C ALA A 185 11.53 -13.19 -38.64
N GLY A 186 11.39 -12.19 -39.51
CA GLY A 186 10.88 -12.33 -40.88
C GLY A 186 11.17 -11.10 -41.77
N MET A 187 12.21 -10.34 -41.45
CA MET A 187 12.49 -9.04 -42.07
C MET A 187 13.04 -9.22 -43.49
N LEU A 188 12.41 -8.58 -44.48
CA LEU A 188 12.92 -8.45 -45.84
C LEU A 188 13.56 -7.06 -45.99
N VAL A 189 14.83 -7.02 -46.40
CA VAL A 189 15.60 -5.76 -46.51
C VAL A 189 16.35 -5.68 -47.83
N ARG A 190 16.33 -4.51 -48.46
CA ARG A 190 17.04 -4.27 -49.71
C ARG A 190 18.55 -4.21 -49.47
N ARG A 191 19.32 -4.92 -50.29
CA ARG A 191 20.75 -5.15 -50.06
C ARG A 191 21.57 -3.85 -50.11
N ASP A 192 21.30 -2.97 -51.06
CA ASP A 192 21.94 -1.65 -51.18
C ASP A 192 21.76 -0.79 -49.91
N VAL A 193 20.57 -0.83 -49.32
CA VAL A 193 20.26 -0.09 -48.10
C VAL A 193 20.92 -0.73 -46.89
N TRP A 194 20.92 -2.07 -46.80
CA TRP A 194 21.63 -2.80 -45.75
C TRP A 194 23.12 -2.42 -45.70
N GLU A 195 23.78 -2.41 -46.85
CA GLU A 195 25.20 -2.06 -46.98
C GLU A 195 25.44 -0.58 -46.66
N ARG A 196 24.57 0.32 -47.16
CA ARG A 196 24.66 1.76 -46.90
C ARG A 196 24.54 2.12 -45.43
N VAL A 197 23.61 1.51 -44.69
CA VAL A 197 23.40 1.84 -43.27
C VAL A 197 24.30 1.03 -42.33
N GLY A 198 25.07 0.07 -42.85
CA GLY A 198 26.02 -0.74 -42.08
C GLY A 198 25.41 -1.94 -41.34
N GLY A 199 24.29 -2.48 -41.83
CA GLY A 199 23.65 -3.69 -41.27
C GLY A 199 23.20 -3.55 -39.81
N LEU A 200 23.02 -4.67 -39.09
CA LEU A 200 22.69 -4.69 -37.65
C LEU A 200 23.93 -4.35 -36.79
N ASP A 201 23.75 -3.56 -35.74
CA ASP A 201 24.86 -3.16 -34.85
C ASP A 201 25.23 -4.33 -33.91
N PRO A 202 26.48 -4.84 -33.97
CA PRO A 202 26.91 -6.01 -33.18
C PRO A 202 26.96 -5.74 -31.67
N ASP A 203 27.03 -4.49 -31.20
CA ASP A 203 27.12 -4.15 -29.76
C ASP A 203 25.85 -4.54 -28.96
N PHE A 204 24.74 -4.77 -29.65
CA PHE A 204 23.49 -5.23 -29.04
C PHE A 204 23.58 -6.71 -28.63
N GLY A 205 24.25 -7.53 -29.44
CA GLY A 205 24.30 -8.99 -29.34
C GLY A 205 22.95 -9.66 -29.60
N LEU A 206 21.97 -9.40 -28.73
CA LEU A 206 20.60 -9.94 -28.81
C LEU A 206 19.59 -8.88 -28.32
N PHE A 207 18.43 -8.82 -28.99
CA PHE A 207 17.33 -7.87 -28.78
C PHE A 207 17.64 -6.41 -29.17
N ARG A 208 16.63 -5.75 -29.78
CA ARG A 208 16.56 -4.30 -30.08
C ARG A 208 17.49 -3.80 -31.18
N ASP A 209 18.27 -4.68 -31.77
CA ASP A 209 19.01 -4.44 -33.00
C ASP A 209 18.07 -4.10 -34.16
N ASP A 210 16.89 -4.73 -34.21
CA ASP A 210 15.78 -4.40 -35.12
C ASP A 210 15.35 -2.93 -35.04
N VAL A 211 15.14 -2.41 -33.82
CA VAL A 211 14.69 -1.03 -33.59
C VAL A 211 15.77 -0.01 -33.95
N ASP A 212 17.03 -0.28 -33.58
CA ASP A 212 18.15 0.60 -33.95
C ASP A 212 18.33 0.65 -35.48
N PHE A 213 18.29 -0.51 -36.13
CA PHE A 213 18.39 -0.61 -37.58
C PHE A 213 17.27 0.15 -38.29
N GLY A 214 16.01 -0.04 -37.86
CA GLY A 214 14.89 0.72 -38.41
C GLY A 214 15.09 2.22 -38.28
N TRP A 215 15.61 2.70 -37.14
CA TRP A 215 15.93 4.11 -36.96
C TRP A 215 16.99 4.62 -37.94
N ARG A 216 18.05 3.84 -38.17
CA ARG A 216 19.11 4.18 -39.14
C ARG A 216 18.62 4.15 -40.59
N VAL A 217 17.69 3.25 -40.92
CA VAL A 217 17.04 3.21 -42.24
C VAL A 217 16.18 4.45 -42.47
N HIS A 218 15.38 4.85 -41.48
CA HIS A 218 14.68 6.14 -41.52
C HIS A 218 15.67 7.30 -41.63
N ALA A 219 16.82 7.21 -40.93
CA ALA A 219 17.89 8.22 -40.97
C ALA A 219 18.48 8.42 -42.37
N ALA A 220 18.59 7.33 -43.13
CA ALA A 220 19.05 7.32 -44.51
C ALA A 220 17.97 7.74 -45.54
N GLY A 221 16.76 8.10 -45.09
CA GLY A 221 15.68 8.58 -45.94
C GLY A 221 14.73 7.50 -46.49
N TYR A 222 14.91 6.24 -46.08
CA TYR A 222 14.08 5.12 -46.52
C TYR A 222 12.92 4.82 -45.57
N ARG A 223 11.91 4.11 -46.08
CA ARG A 223 10.74 3.69 -45.29
C ARG A 223 10.91 2.27 -44.77
N VAL A 224 10.48 2.08 -43.53
CA VAL A 224 10.24 0.76 -42.94
C VAL A 224 8.74 0.53 -42.86
N VAL A 225 8.25 -0.55 -43.46
CA VAL A 225 6.84 -0.88 -43.54
C VAL A 225 6.55 -2.26 -42.96
N VAL A 226 5.41 -2.41 -42.29
CA VAL A 226 4.84 -3.73 -42.01
C VAL A 226 3.78 -4.02 -43.06
N VAL A 227 3.87 -5.20 -43.65
CA VAL A 227 2.93 -5.77 -44.62
C VAL A 227 2.18 -6.85 -43.87
N SER A 228 1.07 -6.49 -43.25
CA SER A 228 0.36 -7.41 -42.34
C SER A 228 -0.41 -8.50 -43.07
N ASP A 229 -0.52 -8.45 -44.39
CA ASP A 229 -1.06 -9.57 -45.17
C ASP A 229 -0.06 -10.74 -45.23
N ALA A 230 1.25 -10.45 -45.14
CA ALA A 230 2.28 -11.47 -44.97
C ALA A 230 2.35 -11.96 -43.51
N VAL A 231 2.35 -13.28 -43.30
CA VAL A 231 2.30 -13.89 -41.96
C VAL A 231 3.54 -14.72 -41.68
N VAL A 232 4.10 -14.55 -40.48
CA VAL A 232 5.12 -15.47 -39.91
C VAL A 232 4.67 -15.94 -38.53
N TYR A 233 4.79 -17.24 -38.28
CA TYR A 233 4.56 -17.82 -36.96
C TYR A 233 5.87 -17.84 -36.17
N HIS A 234 5.89 -17.25 -34.98
CA HIS A 234 7.11 -17.10 -34.19
C HIS A 234 6.95 -17.63 -32.75
N ALA A 235 7.94 -18.37 -32.26
CA ALA A 235 7.89 -18.97 -30.93
C ALA A 235 8.41 -18.04 -29.82
N GLU A 236 9.19 -17.01 -30.17
CA GLU A 236 9.89 -16.10 -29.25
C GLU A 236 10.75 -16.86 -28.20
N ALA A 237 11.45 -17.92 -28.63
CA ALA A 237 12.10 -18.89 -27.76
C ALA A 237 13.05 -18.24 -26.74
N SER A 238 13.86 -17.27 -27.18
CA SER A 238 14.78 -16.53 -26.32
C SER A 238 14.05 -15.59 -25.34
N ALA A 239 13.04 -14.86 -25.79
CA ALA A 239 12.30 -13.91 -24.94
C ALA A 239 11.43 -14.61 -23.89
N ARG A 240 10.93 -15.82 -24.20
CA ARG A 240 10.15 -16.66 -23.28
C ARG A 240 11.01 -17.55 -22.38
N GLY A 241 12.33 -17.58 -22.60
CA GLY A 241 13.26 -18.43 -21.85
C GLY A 241 13.03 -19.92 -22.10
N LEU A 242 12.68 -20.29 -23.34
CA LEU A 242 12.48 -21.67 -23.78
C LEU A 242 13.78 -22.35 -24.23
N ARG A 243 14.86 -21.58 -24.44
CA ARG A 243 16.23 -22.05 -24.71
C ARG A 243 17.24 -21.32 -23.82
N ASP A 244 18.43 -21.91 -23.67
CA ASP A 244 19.56 -21.20 -23.07
C ASP A 244 20.14 -20.22 -24.10
N ILE A 245 20.72 -19.12 -23.64
CA ILE A 245 21.29 -18.11 -24.52
C ILE A 245 22.81 -18.20 -24.35
N GLY A 246 23.51 -18.72 -25.36
CA GLY A 246 24.95 -19.03 -25.31
C GLY A 246 25.89 -17.84 -25.08
N VAL A 247 25.40 -16.60 -25.20
CA VAL A 247 26.16 -15.40 -24.83
C VAL A 247 26.02 -15.17 -23.32
N PRO A 248 27.08 -14.85 -22.57
CA PRO A 248 27.01 -14.52 -21.13
C PRO A 248 26.25 -13.18 -20.92
N ILE A 249 24.92 -13.26 -20.97
CA ILE A 249 24.01 -12.12 -21.02
C ILE A 249 23.50 -11.73 -19.62
N GLY A 250 23.59 -12.64 -18.65
CA GLY A 250 22.87 -12.51 -17.38
C GLY A 250 21.36 -12.60 -17.60
N SER A 251 20.56 -11.78 -16.90
CA SER A 251 19.09 -11.77 -17.04
C SER A 251 18.65 -11.21 -18.42
N PRO A 252 17.85 -11.94 -19.23
CA PRO A 252 17.31 -11.43 -20.50
C PRO A 252 16.55 -10.11 -20.35
N ARG A 253 15.91 -9.89 -19.19
CA ARG A 253 15.19 -8.64 -18.88
C ARG A 253 16.14 -7.45 -18.70
N ARG A 254 17.29 -7.67 -18.07
CA ARG A 254 18.32 -6.64 -17.90
C ARG A 254 18.87 -6.23 -19.27
N ARG A 255 19.19 -7.21 -20.13
CA ARG A 255 19.71 -6.97 -21.50
C ARG A 255 18.70 -6.21 -22.37
N ASP A 256 17.45 -6.66 -22.44
CA ASP A 256 16.37 -5.96 -23.16
C ASP A 256 16.20 -4.53 -22.64
N ARG A 257 16.21 -4.32 -21.31
CA ARG A 257 16.06 -3.00 -20.72
C ARG A 257 17.26 -2.08 -21.00
N ARG A 258 18.49 -2.59 -20.90
CA ARG A 258 19.73 -1.88 -21.24
C ARG A 258 19.68 -1.43 -22.69
N ASN A 259 19.40 -2.36 -23.60
CA ASN A 259 19.38 -2.09 -25.03
C ASN A 259 18.24 -1.11 -25.38
N ALA A 260 17.06 -1.21 -24.76
CA ALA A 260 15.98 -0.23 -24.92
C ALA A 260 16.39 1.21 -24.55
N LEU A 261 17.12 1.38 -23.44
CA LEU A 261 17.67 2.69 -23.05
C LEU A 261 18.77 3.15 -24.02
N HIS A 262 19.64 2.22 -24.45
CA HIS A 262 20.72 2.51 -25.37
C HIS A 262 20.20 2.99 -26.73
N VAL A 263 19.28 2.26 -27.38
CA VAL A 263 18.67 2.66 -28.66
C VAL A 263 18.06 4.05 -28.56
N LEU A 264 17.26 4.30 -27.52
CA LEU A 264 16.58 5.58 -27.32
C LEU A 264 17.58 6.73 -27.17
N LEU A 265 18.63 6.55 -26.36
CA LEU A 265 19.61 7.59 -26.09
C LEU A 265 20.65 7.74 -27.21
N ALA A 266 20.93 6.69 -27.99
CA ALA A 266 21.87 6.73 -29.10
C ALA A 266 21.30 7.49 -30.31
N ASN A 267 20.01 7.30 -30.60
CA ASN A 267 19.38 7.83 -31.81
C ASN A 267 18.70 9.19 -31.64
N LEU A 268 18.38 9.63 -30.41
CA LEU A 268 17.75 10.93 -30.18
C LEU A 268 18.74 12.11 -30.35
N PRO A 269 18.29 13.27 -30.88
CA PRO A 269 19.08 14.50 -30.82
C PRO A 269 19.40 14.90 -29.37
N ALA A 270 20.48 15.67 -29.16
CA ALA A 270 21.05 15.93 -27.83
C ALA A 270 20.02 16.44 -26.79
N GLY A 271 19.20 17.45 -27.12
CA GLY A 271 18.18 17.99 -26.22
C GLY A 271 17.09 16.98 -25.83
N PRO A 272 16.40 16.33 -26.79
CA PRO A 272 15.48 15.23 -26.52
C PRO A 272 16.11 14.05 -25.77
N ALA A 273 17.38 13.71 -26.04
CA ALA A 273 18.09 12.64 -25.35
C ALA A 273 18.32 12.97 -23.86
N ALA A 274 18.74 14.20 -23.55
CA ALA A 274 18.89 14.66 -22.17
C ALA A 274 17.55 14.60 -21.39
N ARG A 275 16.47 15.08 -22.01
CA ARG A 275 15.11 14.96 -21.43
C ARG A 275 14.67 13.51 -21.24
N ALA A 276 14.96 12.64 -22.21
CA ALA A 276 14.66 11.22 -22.11
C ALA A 276 15.46 10.53 -21.00
N LEU A 277 16.72 10.93 -20.79
CA LEU A 277 17.58 10.44 -19.71
C LEU A 277 17.00 10.80 -18.34
N VAL A 278 16.72 12.08 -18.08
CA VAL A 278 16.14 12.54 -16.80
C VAL A 278 14.81 11.83 -16.53
N ARG A 279 13.93 11.75 -17.54
CA ARG A 279 12.65 11.03 -17.42
C ARG A 279 12.84 9.55 -17.10
N ASN A 280 13.78 8.87 -17.75
CA ASN A 280 14.03 7.44 -17.51
C ASN A 280 14.73 7.19 -16.18
N LEU A 281 15.54 8.12 -15.67
CA LEU A 281 16.11 8.07 -14.33
C LEU A 281 14.98 8.09 -13.29
N ALA A 282 14.12 9.12 -13.33
CA ALA A 282 12.97 9.24 -12.45
C ALA A 282 12.01 8.04 -12.59
N GLY A 283 11.70 7.64 -13.83
CA GLY A 283 10.85 6.49 -14.11
C GLY A 283 11.42 5.17 -13.60
N THR A 284 12.74 4.98 -13.64
CA THR A 284 13.42 3.80 -13.11
C THR A 284 13.38 3.78 -11.59
N VAL A 285 13.62 4.90 -10.92
CA VAL A 285 13.48 5.01 -9.46
C VAL A 285 12.05 4.64 -9.03
N LEU A 286 11.03 5.23 -9.64
CA LEU A 286 9.62 4.93 -9.35
C LEU A 286 9.29 3.44 -9.60
N ARG A 287 9.80 2.87 -10.70
CA ARG A 287 9.62 1.45 -11.05
C ARG A 287 10.31 0.54 -10.05
N VAL A 288 11.53 0.84 -9.63
CA VAL A 288 12.29 0.08 -8.62
C VAL A 288 11.57 0.13 -7.28
N LEU A 289 11.14 1.30 -6.82
CA LEU A 289 10.35 1.45 -5.59
C LEU A 289 9.06 0.61 -5.66
N TYR A 290 8.35 0.65 -6.79
CA TYR A 290 7.19 -0.21 -7.02
C TYR A 290 7.54 -1.70 -7.00
N LEU A 291 8.61 -2.12 -7.66
CA LEU A 291 9.03 -3.52 -7.72
C LEU A 291 9.46 -4.02 -6.33
N LEU A 292 10.12 -3.19 -5.53
CA LEU A 292 10.46 -3.47 -4.13
C LEU A 292 9.20 -3.59 -3.26
N ALA A 293 8.26 -2.65 -3.38
CA ALA A 293 6.97 -2.71 -2.69
C ALA A 293 6.17 -3.97 -3.09
N ALA A 294 6.26 -4.36 -4.37
CA ALA A 294 5.69 -5.60 -4.90
C ALA A 294 6.49 -6.86 -4.54
N LYS A 295 7.62 -6.73 -3.83
CA LYS A 295 8.56 -7.78 -3.41
C LYS A 295 9.17 -8.57 -4.57
N ARG A 296 9.49 -7.89 -5.67
CA ARG A 296 10.15 -8.42 -6.86
C ARG A 296 11.60 -7.93 -6.93
N GLN A 297 12.40 -8.33 -5.95
CA GLN A 297 13.78 -7.84 -5.77
C GLN A 297 14.68 -8.13 -6.98
N GLU A 298 14.59 -9.33 -7.58
CA GLU A 298 15.35 -9.66 -8.80
C GLU A 298 15.01 -8.72 -9.95
N ALA A 299 13.73 -8.42 -10.19
CA ALA A 299 13.32 -7.51 -11.25
C ALA A 299 13.72 -6.06 -10.96
N ALA A 300 13.74 -5.65 -9.69
CA ALA A 300 14.23 -4.33 -9.28
C ALA A 300 15.74 -4.20 -9.51
N ARG A 301 16.51 -5.25 -9.17
CA ARG A 301 17.94 -5.34 -9.44
C ARG A 301 18.23 -5.30 -10.94
N ASP A 302 17.49 -6.07 -11.74
CA ASP A 302 17.64 -6.07 -13.21
C ASP A 302 17.38 -4.70 -13.83
N GLU A 303 16.35 -3.99 -13.37
CA GLU A 303 16.01 -2.64 -13.88
C GLU A 303 17.09 -1.61 -13.50
N LEU A 304 17.63 -1.68 -12.28
CA LEU A 304 18.70 -0.79 -11.83
C LEU A 304 20.03 -1.10 -12.53
N ALA A 305 20.39 -2.39 -12.64
CA ALA A 305 21.60 -2.83 -13.31
C ALA A 305 21.59 -2.46 -14.80
N ALA A 306 20.43 -2.56 -15.46
CA ALA A 306 20.28 -2.13 -16.85
C ALA A 306 20.52 -0.63 -17.05
N LEU A 307 20.06 0.21 -16.12
CA LEU A 307 20.35 1.65 -16.14
C LEU A 307 21.84 1.91 -15.90
N TRP A 308 22.44 1.22 -14.92
CA TRP A 308 23.86 1.33 -14.62
C TRP A 308 24.74 0.91 -15.80
N ASP A 309 24.38 -0.13 -16.55
CA ASP A 309 25.14 -0.59 -17.72
C ASP A 309 25.25 0.47 -18.83
N VAL A 310 24.26 1.35 -18.94
CA VAL A 310 24.25 2.46 -19.91
C VAL A 310 25.02 3.66 -19.37
N LEU A 311 24.82 4.01 -18.10
CA LEU A 311 25.46 5.19 -17.48
C LEU A 311 26.94 4.96 -17.12
N GLY A 312 27.30 3.75 -16.72
CA GLY A 312 28.66 3.36 -16.36
C GLY A 312 29.60 3.17 -17.55
N ALA A 313 29.09 3.22 -18.79
CA ALA A 313 29.92 3.13 -20.00
C ALA A 313 29.60 4.27 -21.00
N PRO A 314 29.79 5.55 -20.60
CA PRO A 314 29.39 6.70 -21.41
C PRO A 314 30.13 6.77 -22.75
N GLY A 315 31.37 6.25 -22.83
CA GLY A 315 32.14 6.20 -24.07
C GLY A 315 31.47 5.38 -25.18
N ARG A 316 30.79 4.28 -24.84
CA ARG A 316 30.01 3.49 -25.82
C ARG A 316 28.83 4.29 -26.37
N LEU A 317 28.09 4.95 -25.49
CA LEU A 317 26.96 5.78 -25.90
C LEU A 317 27.42 7.00 -26.73
N ARG A 318 28.55 7.62 -26.37
CA ARG A 318 29.13 8.75 -27.14
C ARG A 318 29.54 8.32 -28.54
N ARG A 319 30.23 7.18 -28.69
CA ARG A 319 30.59 6.62 -30.00
C ARG A 319 29.36 6.29 -30.84
N ALA A 320 28.38 5.62 -30.25
CA ALA A 320 27.12 5.29 -30.91
C ALA A 320 26.38 6.55 -31.40
N ARG A 321 26.35 7.61 -30.58
CA ARG A 321 25.76 8.91 -30.94
C ARG A 321 26.54 9.65 -32.03
N ALA A 322 27.87 9.59 -31.99
CA ALA A 322 28.71 10.20 -33.01
C ALA A 322 28.49 9.53 -34.37
N ALA A 323 28.47 8.19 -34.40
CA ALA A 323 28.19 7.41 -35.61
C ALA A 323 26.78 7.64 -36.17
N ARG A 324 25.83 8.09 -35.33
CA ARG A 324 24.43 8.36 -35.68
C ARG A 324 24.11 9.86 -35.74
N ALA A 325 25.11 10.74 -35.68
CA ALA A 325 24.90 12.18 -35.56
C ALA A 325 24.29 12.75 -36.85
N GLU A 326 24.81 12.28 -37.99
CA GLU A 326 24.35 12.64 -39.31
C GLU A 326 22.89 12.18 -39.53
N GLY A 327 22.04 13.07 -40.06
CA GLY A 327 20.61 12.78 -40.27
C GLY A 327 19.72 12.75 -39.02
N SER A 328 20.27 12.62 -37.79
CA SER A 328 19.48 12.45 -36.55
C SER A 328 18.46 13.56 -36.28
N ARG A 329 18.81 14.83 -36.54
CA ARG A 329 17.90 15.97 -36.36
C ARG A 329 16.77 15.99 -37.39
N ARG A 330 17.08 15.69 -38.66
CA ARG A 330 16.11 15.65 -39.76
C ARG A 330 15.07 14.56 -39.51
N VAL A 331 15.54 13.40 -39.08
CA VAL A 331 14.72 12.18 -38.95
C VAL A 331 13.94 12.14 -37.64
N TYR A 332 14.39 12.89 -36.63
CA TYR A 332 13.65 13.03 -35.38
C TYR A 332 12.19 13.47 -35.58
N HIS A 333 11.91 14.36 -36.53
CA HIS A 333 10.53 14.81 -36.79
C HIS A 333 9.67 13.69 -37.37
N THR A 334 10.22 12.89 -38.29
CA THR A 334 9.56 11.72 -38.89
C THR A 334 9.35 10.60 -37.89
N VAL A 335 10.37 10.30 -37.07
CA VAL A 335 10.34 9.20 -36.10
C VAL A 335 9.54 9.55 -34.84
N ARG A 336 9.43 10.83 -34.46
CA ARG A 336 8.67 11.27 -33.28
C ARG A 336 7.22 10.77 -33.26
N ARG A 337 6.59 10.54 -34.42
CA ARG A 337 5.23 9.97 -34.51
C ARG A 337 5.15 8.53 -33.98
N PHE A 338 6.26 7.80 -34.03
CA PHE A 338 6.41 6.44 -33.51
C PHE A 338 6.90 6.39 -32.05
N LEU A 339 6.95 7.54 -31.36
CA LEU A 339 7.25 7.63 -29.93
C LEU A 339 6.02 8.10 -29.14
N PRO A 340 5.02 7.23 -28.90
CA PRO A 340 3.82 7.61 -28.17
C PRO A 340 4.16 8.11 -26.77
N ARG A 341 3.61 9.30 -26.44
CA ARG A 341 3.82 9.97 -25.16
C ARG A 341 2.86 9.41 -24.09
N GLY A 342 3.32 9.40 -22.84
CA GLY A 342 2.48 9.01 -21.69
C GLY A 342 2.17 7.51 -21.56
N VAL A 343 2.46 6.68 -22.56
CA VAL A 343 2.20 5.21 -22.50
C VAL A 343 2.96 4.54 -21.37
N ALA A 344 4.24 4.87 -21.18
CA ALA A 344 5.04 4.33 -20.07
C ALA A 344 4.44 4.69 -18.69
N LEU A 345 3.97 5.93 -18.53
CA LEU A 345 3.33 6.39 -17.30
C LEU A 345 1.97 5.69 -17.10
N ARG A 346 1.16 5.59 -18.15
CA ARG A 346 -0.12 4.87 -18.10
C ARG A 346 0.08 3.41 -17.73
N ARG A 347 1.02 2.70 -18.35
CA ARG A 347 1.37 1.30 -18.02
C ARG A 347 1.84 1.16 -16.57
N PHE A 348 2.57 2.13 -16.05
CA PHE A 348 2.97 2.16 -14.64
C PHE A 348 1.75 2.34 -13.73
N ILE A 349 0.88 3.31 -14.01
CA ILE A 349 -0.37 3.53 -13.26
C ILE A 349 -1.26 2.29 -13.32
N ASP A 350 -1.44 1.67 -14.49
CA ASP A 350 -2.22 0.44 -14.65
C ASP A 350 -1.60 -0.72 -13.87
N SER A 351 -0.27 -0.80 -13.80
CA SER A 351 0.45 -1.81 -12.99
C SER A 351 0.32 -1.58 -11.49
N LEU A 352 0.33 -0.31 -11.06
CA LEU A 352 0.12 0.10 -9.67
C LEU A 352 -1.32 -0.14 -9.24
N ALA A 353 -2.29 0.28 -10.05
CA ALA A 353 -3.69 -0.02 -9.87
C ALA A 353 -3.92 -1.54 -9.82
N ALA A 354 -3.37 -2.30 -10.77
CA ALA A 354 -3.49 -3.76 -10.75
C ALA A 354 -2.84 -4.40 -9.53
N TRP A 355 -1.79 -3.80 -8.94
CA TRP A 355 -1.19 -4.25 -7.68
C TRP A 355 -2.11 -3.95 -6.49
N LEU A 356 -2.60 -2.72 -6.37
CA LEU A 356 -3.53 -2.28 -5.32
C LEU A 356 -4.86 -3.07 -5.36
N TYR A 357 -5.39 -3.33 -6.55
CA TYR A 357 -6.69 -3.99 -6.74
C TYR A 357 -6.62 -5.54 -6.79
N ARG A 358 -5.43 -6.16 -6.90
CA ARG A 358 -5.28 -7.62 -7.01
C ARG A 358 -5.72 -8.40 -5.78
N GLU A 359 -5.93 -7.73 -4.66
CA GLU A 359 -6.44 -8.36 -3.44
C GLU A 359 -7.92 -8.78 -3.55
N GLY A 360 -8.63 -8.32 -4.59
CA GLY A 360 -10.03 -8.69 -4.87
C GLY A 360 -10.26 -9.76 -5.94
N ARG A 361 -9.28 -10.08 -6.82
CA ARG A 361 -9.48 -11.00 -7.95
C ARG A 361 -8.73 -12.32 -7.76
N HIS A 362 -9.24 -13.13 -6.85
CA HIS A 362 -9.02 -14.58 -6.84
C HIS A 362 -10.37 -15.30 -6.91
N ARG A 363 -11.10 -15.12 -8.01
CA ARG A 363 -12.13 -16.04 -8.50
C ARG A 363 -12.58 -15.63 -9.92
N GLY A 364 -12.26 -16.48 -10.88
CA GLY A 364 -13.18 -16.99 -11.90
C GLY A 364 -13.86 -16.09 -12.93
N GLU A 365 -13.91 -14.76 -12.79
CA GLU A 365 -14.61 -13.91 -13.77
C GLU A 365 -13.60 -13.19 -14.66
N GLN A 366 -13.19 -13.89 -15.72
CA GLN A 366 -12.88 -13.25 -16.99
C GLN A 366 -14.21 -13.20 -17.75
N GLU A 367 -14.99 -12.16 -17.48
CA GLU A 367 -15.98 -11.70 -18.45
C GLU A 367 -15.26 -10.86 -19.50
N ASP A 368 -15.39 -11.29 -20.74
CA ASP A 368 -15.13 -10.50 -21.93
C ASP A 368 -16.01 -9.24 -21.83
N LEU A 369 -15.38 -8.06 -21.75
CA LEU A 369 -16.08 -6.79 -21.79
C LEU A 369 -15.99 -6.26 -23.23
N PRO A 370 -17.13 -6.14 -23.96
CA PRO A 370 -17.18 -5.35 -25.17
C PRO A 370 -17.10 -3.85 -24.83
N GLU A 371 -16.54 -3.11 -25.77
CA GLU A 371 -16.54 -1.65 -26.01
C GLU A 371 -16.52 -0.65 -24.83
N ARG A 372 -15.63 0.34 -24.95
CA ARG A 372 -15.21 1.30 -23.94
C ARG A 372 -16.35 2.24 -23.49
N PRO A 373 -16.89 2.16 -22.26
CA PRO A 373 -17.64 3.28 -21.68
C PRO A 373 -16.69 4.32 -21.09
N GLY A 374 -17.11 5.58 -21.09
CA GLY A 374 -16.39 6.73 -20.53
C GLY A 374 -15.96 6.54 -19.05
N ARG A 375 -14.94 7.29 -18.62
CA ARG A 375 -14.29 7.12 -17.30
C ARG A 375 -15.27 7.21 -16.12
N LEU A 376 -16.24 8.13 -16.17
CA LEU A 376 -17.27 8.29 -15.14
C LEU A 376 -18.20 7.07 -15.05
N ARG A 377 -18.69 6.58 -16.19
CA ARG A 377 -19.64 5.46 -16.24
C ARG A 377 -19.03 4.15 -15.71
N ARG A 378 -17.71 3.99 -15.82
CA ARG A 378 -16.94 2.86 -15.24
C ARG A 378 -16.77 2.95 -13.72
N VAL A 379 -16.76 4.15 -13.15
CA VAL A 379 -16.69 4.35 -11.69
C VAL A 379 -18.09 4.18 -11.10
N LEU A 380 -19.10 4.78 -11.72
CA LEU A 380 -20.49 4.70 -11.30
C LEU A 380 -21.12 3.31 -11.48
N SER A 381 -20.57 2.46 -12.37
CA SER A 381 -21.00 1.06 -12.47
C SER A 381 -20.53 0.18 -11.32
N ARG A 382 -19.71 0.70 -10.38
CA ARG A 382 -19.19 -0.08 -9.26
C ARG A 382 -19.98 0.19 -7.98
N PRO A 383 -20.63 -0.82 -7.37
CA PRO A 383 -21.44 -0.64 -6.16
C PRO A 383 -20.65 -0.08 -4.97
N ALA A 384 -19.36 -0.42 -4.84
CA ALA A 384 -18.50 0.13 -3.80
C ALA A 384 -18.29 1.66 -3.95
N ALA A 385 -18.08 2.12 -5.19
CA ALA A 385 -17.83 3.52 -5.48
C ALA A 385 -19.09 4.36 -5.28
N VAL A 386 -20.23 3.84 -5.75
CA VAL A 386 -21.55 4.47 -5.53
C VAL A 386 -21.86 4.57 -4.04
N LEU A 387 -21.70 3.50 -3.27
CA LEU A 387 -21.94 3.53 -1.83
C LEU A 387 -21.01 4.54 -1.11
N THR A 388 -19.72 4.53 -1.42
CA THR A 388 -18.77 5.45 -0.79
C THR A 388 -19.09 6.91 -1.13
N LEU A 389 -19.53 7.18 -2.37
CA LEU A 389 -19.96 8.51 -2.79
C LEU A 389 -21.26 8.93 -2.10
N LEU A 390 -22.24 8.04 -1.98
CA LEU A 390 -23.49 8.31 -1.25
C LEU A 390 -23.23 8.60 0.24
N LEU A 391 -22.41 7.78 0.90
CA LEU A 391 -21.99 8.03 2.28
C LEU A 391 -21.18 9.32 2.42
N GLY A 392 -20.37 9.68 1.43
CA GLY A 392 -19.64 10.93 1.38
C GLY A 392 -20.57 12.15 1.27
N VAL A 393 -21.58 12.08 0.40
CA VAL A 393 -22.61 13.13 0.29
C VAL A 393 -23.39 13.26 1.60
N LEU A 394 -23.74 12.13 2.22
CA LEU A 394 -24.46 12.10 3.49
C LEU A 394 -23.61 12.70 4.62
N ALA A 395 -22.33 12.35 4.70
CA ALA A 395 -21.39 12.92 5.67
C ALA A 395 -21.23 14.44 5.46
N VAL A 396 -21.04 14.89 4.22
CA VAL A 396 -20.96 16.32 3.90
C VAL A 396 -22.24 17.07 4.29
N ALA A 397 -23.42 16.48 4.06
CA ALA A 397 -24.69 17.09 4.43
C ALA A 397 -24.88 17.19 5.96
N ALA A 398 -24.49 16.14 6.70
CA ALA A 398 -24.60 16.10 8.16
C ALA A 398 -23.54 17.00 8.85
N GLU A 399 -22.32 17.03 8.32
CA GLU A 399 -21.15 17.72 8.89
C GLU A 399 -20.93 19.12 8.29
N ARG A 400 -21.91 19.66 7.56
CA ARG A 400 -21.83 20.93 6.81
C ARG A 400 -21.27 22.12 7.60
N THR A 401 -21.49 22.15 8.92
CA THR A 401 -21.01 23.21 9.82
C THR A 401 -19.54 23.07 10.21
N LEU A 402 -18.96 21.88 10.05
CA LEU A 402 -17.58 21.56 10.47
C LEU A 402 -16.59 21.57 9.30
N LEU A 403 -17.06 21.39 8.07
CA LEU A 403 -16.21 21.32 6.87
C LEU A 403 -15.43 22.61 6.60
N LEU A 404 -15.96 23.75 7.05
CA LEU A 404 -15.35 25.06 6.85
C LEU A 404 -14.31 25.41 7.94
N ALA A 405 -14.26 24.64 9.03
CA ALA A 405 -13.39 24.95 10.17
C ALA A 405 -11.89 24.77 9.88
N GLY A 406 -11.50 23.99 8.86
CA GLY A 406 -10.10 23.87 8.43
C GLY A 406 -9.13 23.46 9.56
N ASP A 407 -8.15 24.31 9.86
CA ASP A 407 -7.16 24.17 10.94
C ASP A 407 -7.69 24.55 12.33
N ARG A 408 -8.86 25.19 12.39
CA ARG A 408 -9.58 25.57 13.62
C ARG A 408 -10.56 24.51 14.12
N LEU A 409 -10.55 23.33 13.54
CA LEU A 409 -11.40 22.22 13.99
C LEU A 409 -10.94 21.75 15.38
N GLY A 410 -11.79 21.92 16.39
CA GLY A 410 -11.49 21.53 17.78
C GLY A 410 -12.74 21.50 18.67
N GLY A 411 -12.58 21.06 19.91
CA GLY A 411 -13.67 21.00 20.88
C GLY A 411 -14.17 19.58 21.16
N GLY A 412 -14.90 19.43 22.27
CA GLY A 412 -15.24 18.14 22.85
C GLY A 412 -14.00 17.35 23.23
N ALA A 413 -13.85 16.15 22.68
CA ALA A 413 -12.69 15.29 22.87
C ALA A 413 -11.53 15.61 21.90
N LEU A 414 -11.67 16.54 20.96
CA LEU A 414 -10.61 16.87 20.00
C LEU A 414 -9.80 18.09 20.46
N ALA A 415 -8.49 17.90 20.65
CA ALA A 415 -7.55 19.00 20.79
C ALA A 415 -7.21 19.58 19.39
N PRO A 416 -7.07 20.91 19.25
CA PRO A 416 -6.62 21.53 18.01
C PRO A 416 -5.30 20.94 17.51
N ALA A 417 -5.12 20.93 16.19
CA ALA A 417 -3.95 20.35 15.53
C ALA A 417 -3.14 21.41 14.75
N PRO A 418 -2.66 22.50 15.40
CA PRO A 418 -1.88 23.52 14.71
C PRO A 418 -0.47 23.01 14.36
N GLY A 419 0.20 23.71 13.45
CA GLY A 419 1.59 23.45 13.06
C GLY A 419 1.76 22.44 11.93
N GLY A 420 2.96 21.88 11.83
CA GLY A 420 3.37 20.97 10.76
C GLY A 420 3.61 19.53 11.21
N ALA A 421 3.75 18.62 10.24
CA ALA A 421 4.15 17.23 10.52
C ALA A 421 5.53 17.13 11.20
N SER A 422 6.43 18.08 10.96
CA SER A 422 7.72 18.19 11.66
C SER A 422 7.53 18.32 13.16
N ASP A 423 6.56 19.12 13.59
CA ASP A 423 6.34 19.44 15.01
C ASP A 423 5.79 18.22 15.75
N LEU A 424 4.93 17.44 15.09
CA LEU A 424 4.46 16.16 15.61
C LEU A 424 5.60 15.13 15.72
N TRP A 425 6.50 15.07 14.73
CA TRP A 425 7.67 14.20 14.78
C TRP A 425 8.64 14.60 15.89
N GLU A 426 8.89 15.90 16.06
CA GLU A 426 9.73 16.43 17.13
C GLU A 426 9.14 16.09 18.51
N ARG A 427 7.85 16.34 18.72
CA ARG A 427 7.13 15.94 19.94
C ARG A 427 7.19 14.43 20.16
N TYR A 428 6.98 13.61 19.14
CA TYR A 428 7.06 12.15 19.29
C TYR A 428 8.47 11.66 19.63
N ALA A 429 9.50 12.25 19.01
CA ALA A 429 10.89 11.93 19.25
C ALA A 429 11.42 12.48 20.58
N ALA A 430 10.76 13.49 21.15
CA ALA A 430 11.14 14.08 22.43
C ALA A 430 11.05 13.07 23.60
N ASN A 431 11.93 13.27 24.57
CA ASN A 431 11.94 12.54 25.86
C ASN A 431 11.48 13.41 27.05
N TRP A 432 11.04 14.63 26.72
CA TRP A 432 10.59 15.65 27.64
C TRP A 432 9.46 16.42 26.99
N HIS A 433 8.31 16.47 27.65
CA HIS A 433 7.13 17.15 27.17
C HIS A 433 6.81 18.32 28.09
N PRO A 434 6.82 19.57 27.60
CA PRO A 434 6.47 20.75 28.38
C PRO A 434 4.95 20.88 28.54
N VAL A 435 4.27 19.81 28.94
CA VAL A 435 2.81 19.76 29.13
C VAL A 435 2.51 19.85 30.62
N GLY A 436 1.60 20.74 31.01
CA GLY A 436 1.22 20.93 32.41
C GLY A 436 2.43 21.24 33.30
N LEU A 437 2.64 20.41 34.34
CA LEU A 437 3.78 20.51 35.26
C LEU A 437 5.08 19.92 34.71
N GLY A 438 5.07 19.43 33.47
CA GLY A 438 6.21 18.80 32.81
C GLY A 438 6.20 17.28 32.98
N SER A 439 6.58 16.56 31.93
CA SER A 439 6.61 15.10 31.96
C SER A 439 7.81 14.52 31.21
N ALA A 440 8.42 13.51 31.85
CA ALA A 440 9.46 12.67 31.28
C ALA A 440 8.91 11.35 30.70
N GLU A 441 7.59 11.17 30.71
CA GLU A 441 6.92 10.03 30.09
C GLU A 441 7.04 10.09 28.56
N GLN A 442 6.70 8.98 27.92
CA GLN A 442 6.77 8.89 26.47
C GLN A 442 5.53 9.46 25.81
N ALA A 443 5.73 10.12 24.67
CA ALA A 443 4.63 10.55 23.83
C ALA A 443 3.75 9.34 23.44
N PRO A 444 2.42 9.52 23.37
CA PRO A 444 1.52 8.46 22.96
C PRO A 444 1.86 8.00 21.51
N PRO A 445 1.78 6.70 21.20
CA PRO A 445 2.08 6.21 19.85
C PRO A 445 1.12 6.72 18.77
N SER A 446 -0.09 7.15 19.14
CA SER A 446 -1.03 7.81 18.22
C SER A 446 -0.42 9.08 17.59
N LEU A 447 0.43 9.81 18.32
CA LEU A 447 1.14 10.98 17.80
C LEU A 447 2.08 10.61 16.65
N GLY A 448 2.82 9.50 16.76
CA GLY A 448 3.69 9.00 15.69
C GLY A 448 2.90 8.53 14.47
N ALA A 449 1.74 7.89 14.68
CA ALA A 449 0.84 7.51 13.59
C ALA A 449 0.25 8.75 12.88
N LEU A 450 -0.12 9.78 13.63
CA LEU A 450 -0.60 11.06 13.09
C LEU A 450 0.52 11.82 12.38
N ALA A 451 1.75 11.84 12.91
CA ALA A 451 2.90 12.46 12.24
C ALA A 451 3.18 11.80 10.88
N ALA A 452 3.14 10.47 10.81
CA ALA A 452 3.30 9.72 9.57
C ALA A 452 2.17 10.03 8.57
N LEU A 453 0.92 10.06 9.01
CA LEU A 453 -0.21 10.42 8.15
C LEU A 453 -0.13 11.87 7.68
N SER A 454 0.25 12.78 8.57
CA SER A 454 0.45 14.21 8.30
C SER A 454 1.52 14.45 7.24
N THR A 455 2.59 13.64 7.27
CA THR A 455 3.66 13.67 6.26
C THR A 455 3.13 13.30 4.88
N VAL A 456 2.18 12.36 4.80
CA VAL A 456 1.50 11.97 3.55
C VAL A 456 0.49 13.03 3.10
N THR A 457 -0.17 13.71 4.03
CA THR A 457 -1.12 14.81 3.76
C THR A 457 -0.41 16.16 3.63
N LEU A 458 0.70 16.19 2.87
CA LEU A 458 1.48 17.38 2.53
C LEU A 458 2.03 18.15 3.75
N GLY A 459 2.32 17.44 4.84
CA GLY A 459 2.84 18.03 6.06
C GLY A 459 1.81 18.71 6.95
N LYS A 460 0.50 18.55 6.68
CA LYS A 460 -0.60 19.25 7.39
C LYS A 460 -1.34 18.32 8.36
N PRO A 461 -1.18 18.49 9.70
CA PRO A 461 -1.88 17.71 10.72
C PRO A 461 -3.40 17.85 10.72
N TRP A 462 -3.92 19.08 10.61
CA TRP A 462 -5.36 19.32 10.57
C TRP A 462 -6.04 18.53 9.43
N LEU A 463 -5.40 18.45 8.26
CA LEU A 463 -5.93 17.68 7.12
C LEU A 463 -5.97 16.18 7.41
N ALA A 464 -4.95 15.64 8.10
CA ALA A 464 -4.95 14.24 8.53
C ALA A 464 -6.08 13.95 9.53
N VAL A 465 -6.29 14.85 10.50
CA VAL A 465 -7.37 14.75 11.49
C VAL A 465 -8.74 14.83 10.81
N SER A 466 -8.97 15.80 9.93
CA SER A 466 -10.23 15.95 9.21
C SER A 466 -10.55 14.73 8.33
N ILE A 467 -9.55 14.15 7.64
CA ILE A 467 -9.75 12.91 6.87
C ILE A 467 -10.12 11.73 7.78
N LEU A 468 -9.49 11.61 8.95
CA LEU A 468 -9.76 10.50 9.87
C LEU A 468 -11.10 10.65 10.60
N LEU A 469 -11.49 11.87 10.95
CA LEU A 469 -12.68 12.16 11.74
C LEU A 469 -13.90 12.42 10.84
N LEU A 470 -13.87 13.47 10.01
CA LEU A 470 -14.98 13.82 9.10
C LEU A 470 -15.12 12.80 7.95
N GLY A 471 -14.00 12.19 7.55
CA GLY A 471 -14.01 11.09 6.58
C GLY A 471 -14.37 9.71 7.17
N ALA A 472 -14.62 9.60 8.48
CA ALA A 472 -14.75 8.29 9.15
C ALA A 472 -15.89 7.44 8.57
N VAL A 473 -17.07 8.02 8.35
CA VAL A 473 -18.25 7.31 7.82
C VAL A 473 -18.02 6.75 6.41
N PRO A 474 -17.63 7.55 5.40
CA PRO A 474 -17.37 7.01 4.06
C PRO A 474 -16.18 6.03 4.03
N LEU A 475 -15.12 6.27 4.82
CA LEU A 475 -13.99 5.35 4.92
C LEU A 475 -14.39 4.01 5.56
N ALA A 476 -15.20 4.03 6.63
CA ALA A 476 -15.75 2.84 7.26
C ALA A 476 -16.67 2.06 6.32
N GLY A 477 -17.49 2.74 5.53
CA GLY A 477 -18.31 2.11 4.49
C GLY A 477 -17.45 1.42 3.43
N LEU A 478 -16.35 2.06 3.00
CA LEU A 478 -15.42 1.47 2.04
C LEU A 478 -14.72 0.23 2.59
N THR A 479 -14.19 0.29 3.82
CA THR A 479 -13.49 -0.83 4.45
C THR A 479 -14.44 -1.98 4.79
N ALA A 480 -15.65 -1.67 5.25
CA ALA A 480 -16.72 -2.63 5.49
C ALA A 480 -17.18 -3.31 4.20
N TYR A 481 -17.34 -2.57 3.10
CA TYR A 481 -17.67 -3.16 1.80
C TYR A 481 -16.56 -4.10 1.30
N ALA A 482 -15.29 -3.71 1.47
CA ALA A 482 -14.16 -4.55 1.11
C ALA A 482 -14.16 -5.87 1.90
N ALA A 483 -14.42 -5.80 3.22
CA ALA A 483 -14.56 -6.97 4.09
C ALA A 483 -15.77 -7.84 3.69
N ALA A 484 -16.94 -7.24 3.50
CA ALA A 484 -18.17 -7.92 3.11
C ALA A 484 -18.02 -8.65 1.76
N ARG A 485 -17.36 -8.02 0.78
CA ARG A 485 -17.06 -8.64 -0.52
C ARG A 485 -16.20 -9.88 -0.40
N ALA A 486 -15.25 -9.90 0.53
CA ALA A 486 -14.37 -11.04 0.73
C ALA A 486 -15.02 -12.18 1.53
N LEU A 487 -15.92 -11.84 2.46
CA LEU A 487 -16.54 -12.79 3.39
C LEU A 487 -17.82 -13.41 2.84
N VAL A 488 -18.67 -12.61 2.20
CA VAL A 488 -19.98 -13.03 1.69
C VAL A 488 -19.83 -13.41 0.22
N VAL A 489 -19.68 -14.71 -0.06
CA VAL A 489 -19.37 -15.24 -1.40
C VAL A 489 -20.37 -16.31 -1.83
N GLU A 490 -20.64 -16.39 -3.13
CA GLU A 490 -21.47 -17.46 -3.72
C GLU A 490 -20.92 -18.86 -3.41
N PRO A 491 -21.80 -19.82 -3.09
CA PRO A 491 -21.41 -21.22 -3.00
C PRO A 491 -20.95 -21.70 -4.40
N PRO A 492 -19.84 -22.46 -4.49
CA PRO A 492 -19.36 -22.96 -5.78
C PRO A 492 -20.40 -23.91 -6.42
N PRO A 493 -20.54 -23.92 -7.76
CA PRO A 493 -21.44 -24.84 -8.44
C PRO A 493 -21.04 -26.30 -8.14
N PRO A 494 -22.01 -27.21 -7.95
CA PRO A 494 -21.71 -28.60 -7.66
C PRO A 494 -20.92 -29.24 -8.81
N LYS A 495 -19.83 -29.94 -8.47
CA LYS A 495 -19.02 -30.68 -9.44
C LYS A 495 -19.79 -31.93 -9.87
N THR A 496 -20.19 -31.97 -11.14
CA THR A 496 -20.57 -33.15 -11.95
C THR A 496 -21.03 -34.40 -11.20
N GLY A 497 -22.33 -34.64 -11.23
CA GLY A 497 -22.97 -35.91 -10.87
C GLY A 497 -24.48 -35.77 -11.06
N ARG A 498 -25.17 -36.86 -11.46
CA ARG A 498 -26.61 -36.93 -11.81
C ARG A 498 -27.59 -36.35 -10.77
N ARG A 499 -27.12 -35.91 -9.59
CA ARG A 499 -27.88 -35.10 -8.61
C ARG A 499 -27.98 -33.59 -8.96
N ALA A 500 -27.36 -33.13 -10.05
CA ALA A 500 -27.41 -31.73 -10.49
C ALA A 500 -28.79 -31.30 -11.05
N LEU A 501 -29.61 -32.24 -11.53
CA LEU A 501 -30.89 -31.94 -12.18
C LEU A 501 -32.04 -31.62 -11.19
N ARG A 502 -31.91 -31.94 -9.90
CA ARG A 502 -32.97 -31.69 -8.89
C ARG A 502 -32.79 -30.42 -8.06
N ARG A 503 -31.74 -29.62 -8.28
CA ARG A 503 -31.50 -28.34 -7.59
C ARG A 503 -31.31 -27.17 -8.56
N GLY A 504 -31.91 -27.27 -9.75
CA GLY A 504 -32.00 -26.18 -10.72
C GLY A 504 -33.13 -25.21 -10.38
N ASP A 505 -33.11 -24.59 -9.20
CA ASP A 505 -33.94 -23.42 -8.94
C ASP A 505 -33.01 -22.20 -9.09
N GLY A 506 -33.11 -21.53 -10.25
CA GLY A 506 -32.22 -20.46 -10.73
C GLY A 506 -32.30 -19.14 -9.96
N ARG A 507 -32.47 -19.20 -8.64
CA ARG A 507 -32.69 -18.03 -7.78
C ARG A 507 -31.36 -17.42 -7.37
N ARG A 508 -30.91 -16.42 -8.14
CA ARG A 508 -29.72 -15.63 -7.82
C ARG A 508 -30.01 -14.72 -6.62
N VAL A 509 -29.31 -14.94 -5.51
CA VAL A 509 -29.35 -14.02 -4.35
C VAL A 509 -28.63 -12.72 -4.71
N PRO A 510 -29.21 -11.53 -4.47
CA PRO A 510 -28.57 -10.24 -4.79
C PRO A 510 -27.45 -9.92 -3.78
N LEU A 511 -26.33 -10.64 -3.86
CA LEU A 511 -25.19 -10.53 -2.95
C LEU A 511 -24.55 -9.13 -2.95
N ALA A 512 -24.61 -8.42 -4.08
CA ALA A 512 -24.15 -7.05 -4.16
C ALA A 512 -24.94 -6.13 -3.21
N ALA A 513 -26.27 -6.26 -3.17
CA ALA A 513 -27.14 -5.48 -2.29
C ALA A 513 -26.90 -5.81 -0.82
N VAL A 514 -26.72 -7.08 -0.48
CA VAL A 514 -26.40 -7.50 0.91
C VAL A 514 -25.05 -6.92 1.36
N ARG A 515 -24.04 -6.88 0.48
CA ARG A 515 -22.74 -6.26 0.78
C ARG A 515 -22.85 -4.75 0.97
N VAL A 516 -23.70 -4.08 0.19
CA VAL A 516 -24.00 -2.65 0.35
C VAL A 516 -24.68 -2.40 1.69
N TRP A 517 -25.67 -3.21 2.05
CA TRP A 517 -26.37 -3.12 3.34
C TRP A 517 -25.41 -3.28 4.53
N ILE A 518 -24.56 -4.32 4.55
CA ILE A 518 -23.55 -4.52 5.61
C ILE A 518 -22.69 -3.27 5.78
N ALA A 519 -22.19 -2.72 4.66
CA ALA A 519 -21.30 -1.58 4.67
C ALA A 519 -22.01 -0.28 5.12
N ALA A 520 -23.24 -0.04 4.66
CA ALA A 520 -24.03 1.12 5.05
C ALA A 520 -24.42 1.06 6.53
N THR A 521 -24.91 -0.08 7.01
CA THR A 521 -25.30 -0.26 8.43
C THR A 521 -24.11 -0.11 9.37
N TYR A 522 -22.94 -0.62 9.00
CA TYR A 522 -21.73 -0.47 9.80
C TYR A 522 -21.23 0.99 9.83
N ALA A 523 -21.25 1.68 8.69
CA ALA A 523 -20.79 3.06 8.58
C ALA A 523 -21.68 4.04 9.37
N LEU A 524 -22.99 3.76 9.45
CA LEU A 524 -24.00 4.61 10.10
C LEU A 524 -24.39 4.12 11.51
N LEU A 525 -23.50 3.41 12.21
CA LEU A 525 -23.72 3.07 13.61
C LEU A 525 -23.80 4.35 14.47
N PRO A 526 -24.63 4.41 15.52
CA PRO A 526 -24.68 5.55 16.45
C PRO A 526 -23.32 5.89 17.07
N VAL A 527 -22.46 4.89 17.29
CA VAL A 527 -21.07 5.12 17.73
C VAL A 527 -20.28 5.94 16.71
N ALA A 528 -20.52 5.75 15.41
CA ALA A 528 -19.84 6.49 14.36
C ALA A 528 -20.26 7.97 14.36
N THR A 529 -21.56 8.25 14.36
CA THR A 529 -22.07 9.64 14.35
C THR A 529 -21.74 10.36 15.65
N GLY A 530 -21.85 9.68 16.79
CA GLY A 530 -21.47 10.20 18.11
C GLY A 530 -19.96 10.49 18.22
N ALA A 531 -19.11 9.66 17.63
CA ALA A 531 -17.67 9.92 17.63
C ALA A 531 -17.29 11.16 16.81
N VAL A 532 -17.98 11.41 15.69
CA VAL A 532 -17.76 12.61 14.87
C VAL A 532 -18.22 13.86 15.63
N SER A 533 -19.45 13.89 16.14
CA SER A 533 -20.02 15.06 16.84
C SER A 533 -19.27 15.43 18.12
N THR A 534 -18.64 14.46 18.79
CA THR A 534 -17.89 14.68 20.03
C THR A 534 -16.38 14.82 19.83
N GLY A 535 -15.87 14.71 18.60
CA GLY A 535 -14.44 14.85 18.32
C GLY A 535 -13.57 13.65 18.73
N ARG A 536 -14.15 12.46 18.89
CA ARG A 536 -13.46 11.25 19.38
C ARG A 536 -12.67 10.56 18.28
N LEU A 537 -11.48 11.11 17.99
CA LEU A 537 -10.56 10.63 16.96
C LEU A 537 -10.19 9.15 17.13
N GLY A 538 -9.99 8.69 18.37
CA GLY A 538 -9.63 7.30 18.64
C GLY A 538 -10.70 6.31 18.15
N THR A 539 -11.95 6.52 18.56
CA THR A 539 -13.09 5.73 18.11
C THR A 539 -13.29 5.79 16.59
N ALA A 540 -13.12 6.95 15.96
CA ALA A 540 -13.20 7.10 14.50
C ALA A 540 -12.17 6.25 13.74
N VAL A 541 -10.92 6.20 14.21
CA VAL A 541 -9.88 5.33 13.64
C VAL A 541 -10.23 3.85 13.80
N VAL A 542 -10.73 3.43 14.96
CA VAL A 542 -11.14 2.04 15.20
C VAL A 542 -12.30 1.64 14.30
N LEU A 543 -13.27 2.52 14.07
CA LEU A 543 -14.38 2.31 13.13
C LEU A 543 -13.86 1.97 11.72
N VAL A 544 -12.87 2.71 11.21
CA VAL A 544 -12.31 2.47 9.87
C VAL A 544 -11.49 1.17 9.82
N LEU A 545 -10.71 0.88 10.86
CA LEU A 545 -9.77 -0.24 10.90
C LEU A 545 -10.42 -1.60 11.22
N LEU A 546 -11.48 -1.62 12.04
CA LEU A 546 -12.09 -2.87 12.52
C LEU A 546 -12.56 -3.80 11.37
N PRO A 547 -13.22 -3.32 10.29
CA PRO A 547 -13.58 -4.18 9.17
C PRO A 547 -12.36 -4.77 8.44
N LEU A 548 -11.25 -4.02 8.35
CA LEU A 548 -10.00 -4.53 7.78
C LEU A 548 -9.38 -5.61 8.68
N ILE A 549 -9.40 -5.41 10.01
CA ILE A 549 -8.95 -6.41 10.98
C ILE A 549 -9.77 -7.69 10.84
N VAL A 550 -11.10 -7.60 10.77
CA VAL A 550 -12.01 -8.74 10.56
C VAL A 550 -11.71 -9.44 9.24
N TRP A 551 -11.53 -8.69 8.16
CA TRP A 551 -11.21 -9.23 6.83
C TRP A 551 -9.87 -10.00 6.83
N GLN A 552 -8.81 -9.43 7.40
CA GLN A 552 -7.51 -10.09 7.44
C GLN A 552 -7.51 -11.29 8.40
N THR A 553 -8.25 -11.22 9.50
CA THR A 553 -8.46 -12.36 10.42
C THR A 553 -9.15 -13.51 9.71
N ALA A 554 -10.17 -13.24 8.90
CA ALA A 554 -10.83 -14.25 8.10
C ALA A 554 -9.87 -14.89 7.07
N ARG A 555 -9.02 -14.09 6.41
CA ARG A 555 -7.98 -14.61 5.50
C ARG A 555 -6.93 -15.45 6.22
N MET A 556 -6.58 -15.10 7.46
CA MET A 556 -5.67 -15.89 8.31
C MET A 556 -6.21 -17.31 8.54
N TYR A 557 -7.52 -17.43 8.83
CA TYR A 557 -8.20 -18.72 8.99
C TYR A 557 -8.64 -19.39 7.67
N GLY A 558 -8.47 -18.71 6.53
CA GLY A 558 -8.85 -19.22 5.21
C GLY A 558 -10.36 -19.22 4.96
N LEU A 559 -11.07 -18.24 5.51
CA LEU A 559 -12.50 -18.00 5.29
C LEU A 559 -12.71 -17.09 4.06
N PRO A 560 -13.71 -17.38 3.21
CA PRO A 560 -14.53 -18.58 3.20
C PRO A 560 -13.71 -19.82 2.78
N ARG A 561 -14.00 -20.98 3.41
CA ARG A 561 -13.25 -22.25 3.26
C ARG A 561 -13.16 -22.78 1.82
N SER A 562 -14.01 -22.26 0.93
CA SER A 562 -13.95 -22.51 -0.51
C SER A 562 -12.68 -21.94 -1.17
N SER A 563 -11.90 -21.11 -0.48
CA SER A 563 -10.64 -20.52 -0.96
C SER A 563 -9.42 -21.17 -0.30
N ARG A 564 -8.66 -21.99 -1.04
CA ARG A 564 -7.41 -22.58 -0.53
C ARG A 564 -6.27 -21.56 -0.63
N LEU A 565 -6.17 -20.67 0.36
CA LEU A 565 -5.05 -19.73 0.46
C LEU A 565 -3.74 -20.45 0.85
N PRO A 566 -2.63 -20.26 0.11
CA PRO A 566 -1.31 -20.75 0.51
C PRO A 566 -0.91 -20.31 1.93
N ARG A 567 -0.14 -21.14 2.64
CA ARG A 567 0.36 -20.85 4.01
C ARG A 567 1.05 -19.48 4.11
N LYS A 568 1.82 -19.08 3.08
CA LYS A 568 2.49 -17.77 3.02
C LYS A 568 1.51 -16.60 3.03
N GLN A 569 0.37 -16.70 2.35
CA GLN A 569 -0.65 -15.64 2.33
C GLN A 569 -1.39 -15.54 3.68
N ARG A 570 -1.70 -16.67 4.32
CA ARG A 570 -2.30 -16.70 5.67
C ARG A 570 -1.40 -16.05 6.73
N ARG A 571 -0.09 -16.33 6.69
CA ARG A 571 0.88 -15.66 7.57
C ARG A 571 0.96 -14.15 7.33
N ARG A 572 0.91 -13.69 6.08
CA ARG A 572 0.88 -12.26 5.77
C ARG A 572 -0.38 -11.59 6.31
N ALA A 573 -1.51 -12.26 6.22
CA ALA A 573 -2.75 -11.77 6.83
C ALA A 573 -2.59 -11.61 8.35
N ALA A 574 -1.90 -12.53 9.04
CA ALA A 574 -1.58 -12.37 10.47
C ALA A 574 -0.70 -11.13 10.76
N TRP A 575 0.32 -10.87 9.95
CA TRP A 575 1.12 -9.64 10.06
C TRP A 575 0.31 -8.38 9.75
N ALA A 576 -0.64 -8.45 8.82
CA ALA A 576 -1.55 -7.34 8.53
C ALA A 576 -2.50 -7.08 9.71
N VAL A 577 -3.05 -8.13 10.35
CA VAL A 577 -3.84 -7.99 11.59
C VAL A 577 -2.99 -7.34 12.67
N ALA A 578 -1.74 -7.80 12.88
CA ALA A 578 -0.85 -7.21 13.86
C ALA A 578 -0.60 -5.72 13.63
N LEU A 579 -0.33 -5.31 12.38
CA LEU A 579 -0.11 -3.89 12.05
C LEU A 579 -1.37 -3.04 12.30
N LEU A 580 -2.52 -3.50 11.78
CA LEU A 580 -3.79 -2.78 11.94
C LEU A 580 -4.19 -2.68 13.42
N LEU A 581 -3.99 -3.76 14.19
CA LEU A 581 -4.25 -3.78 15.62
C LEU A 581 -3.26 -2.91 16.40
N ALA A 582 -2.00 -2.81 15.99
CA ALA A 582 -1.03 -1.89 16.60
C ALA A 582 -1.46 -0.42 16.42
N VAL A 583 -1.94 -0.06 15.22
CA VAL A 583 -2.48 1.27 14.97
C VAL A 583 -3.77 1.50 15.78
N ALA A 584 -4.70 0.54 15.80
CA ALA A 584 -5.91 0.66 16.61
C ALA A 584 -5.60 0.80 18.12
N MET A 585 -4.63 0.03 18.62
CA MET A 585 -4.17 0.08 20.02
C MET A 585 -3.49 1.40 20.36
N ALA A 586 -2.74 2.00 19.43
CA ALA A 586 -2.12 3.31 19.61
C ALA A 586 -3.15 4.42 19.88
N PHE A 587 -4.32 4.33 19.22
CA PHE A 587 -5.41 5.30 19.38
C PHE A 587 -6.35 4.95 20.53
N VAL A 588 -6.69 3.67 20.68
CA VAL A 588 -7.57 3.14 21.72
C VAL A 588 -6.95 1.85 22.29
N PRO A 589 -6.19 1.93 23.40
CA PRO A 589 -5.58 0.79 24.07
C PRO A 589 -6.50 -0.41 24.31
N LEU A 590 -7.79 -0.18 24.63
CA LEU A 590 -8.80 -1.22 24.89
C LEU A 590 -8.99 -2.20 23.71
N THR A 591 -8.63 -1.81 22.49
CA THR A 591 -8.75 -2.67 21.31
C THR A 591 -7.89 -3.93 21.39
N TRP A 592 -6.74 -3.89 22.07
CA TRP A 592 -5.87 -5.08 22.20
C TRP A 592 -6.47 -6.15 23.12
N PRO A 593 -6.89 -5.86 24.37
CA PRO A 593 -7.61 -6.83 25.20
C PRO A 593 -8.87 -7.40 24.53
N LEU A 594 -9.65 -6.54 23.85
CA LEU A 594 -10.81 -6.96 23.08
C LEU A 594 -10.42 -7.93 21.95
N ALA A 595 -9.33 -7.66 21.23
CA ALA A 595 -8.81 -8.52 20.17
C ALA A 595 -8.28 -9.86 20.70
N VAL A 596 -7.71 -9.90 21.91
CA VAL A 596 -7.25 -11.14 22.54
C VAL A 596 -8.44 -12.08 22.80
N VAL A 597 -9.49 -11.60 23.46
CA VAL A 597 -10.66 -12.42 23.77
C VAL A 597 -11.43 -12.81 22.51
N SER A 598 -11.72 -11.84 21.63
CA SER A 598 -12.42 -12.13 20.36
C SER A 598 -11.60 -13.06 19.45
N GLY A 599 -10.26 -12.93 19.43
CA GLY A 599 -9.36 -13.82 18.72
C GLY A 599 -9.41 -15.27 19.23
N LEU A 600 -9.56 -15.47 20.54
CA LEU A 600 -9.76 -16.79 21.15
C LEU A 600 -11.13 -17.38 20.79
N VAL A 601 -12.20 -16.58 20.80
CA VAL A 601 -13.55 -17.00 20.36
C VAL A 601 -13.52 -17.43 18.89
N VAL A 602 -12.90 -16.62 18.01
CA VAL A 602 -12.76 -16.95 16.58
C VAL A 602 -11.90 -18.21 16.38
N ARG A 603 -10.82 -18.38 17.16
CA ARG A 603 -10.00 -19.60 17.14
C ARG A 603 -10.80 -20.83 17.53
N ALA A 604 -11.64 -20.73 18.57
CA ALA A 604 -12.51 -21.83 18.99
C ALA A 604 -13.54 -22.20 17.91
N ALA A 605 -14.12 -21.20 17.24
CA ALA A 605 -15.14 -21.41 16.21
C ALA A 605 -14.58 -21.91 14.86
N PHE A 606 -13.43 -21.39 14.43
CA PHE A 606 -12.91 -21.59 13.06
C PHE A 606 -11.52 -22.21 12.97
N GLY A 607 -10.82 -22.40 14.09
CA GLY A 607 -9.51 -23.02 14.15
C GLY A 607 -9.50 -24.48 13.67
N VAL A 608 -8.34 -24.96 13.23
CA VAL A 608 -8.17 -26.35 12.80
C VAL A 608 -8.26 -27.25 14.04
N ARG A 609 -9.27 -28.13 14.08
CA ARG A 609 -9.37 -29.22 15.08
C ARG A 609 -8.25 -30.22 14.81
N GLY A 610 -7.07 -29.96 15.35
CA GLY A 610 -5.88 -30.80 15.14
C GLY A 610 -4.77 -30.48 16.13
N GLY A 611 -4.87 -31.04 17.34
CA GLY A 611 -3.82 -31.11 18.36
C GLY A 611 -3.46 -29.81 19.09
N ARG A 612 -2.89 -29.95 20.29
CA ARG A 612 -2.39 -28.89 21.22
C ARG A 612 -1.27 -27.99 20.63
N ARG A 613 -1.24 -27.70 19.33
CA ARG A 613 -0.22 -26.85 18.71
C ARG A 613 -0.65 -25.39 18.75
N ILE A 614 0.28 -24.53 19.18
CA ILE A 614 0.08 -23.09 19.29
C ILE A 614 -0.18 -22.49 17.89
N ASP A 615 -1.27 -21.73 17.76
CA ASP A 615 -1.61 -21.03 16.51
C ASP A 615 -0.64 -19.86 16.28
N ARG A 616 0.40 -20.12 15.49
CA ARG A 616 1.41 -19.12 15.13
C ARG A 616 0.81 -17.88 14.46
N GLY A 617 -0.33 -18.02 13.76
CA GLY A 617 -1.00 -16.87 13.15
C GLY A 617 -1.58 -15.95 14.22
N LEU A 618 -2.31 -16.52 15.16
CA LEU A 618 -2.88 -15.79 16.29
C LEU A 618 -1.79 -15.18 17.19
N LEU A 619 -0.70 -15.93 17.45
CA LEU A 619 0.46 -15.40 18.19
C LEU A 619 1.07 -14.16 17.53
N ILE A 620 1.25 -14.18 16.20
CA ILE A 620 1.78 -13.01 15.48
C ILE A 620 0.77 -11.86 15.58
N ALA A 621 -0.51 -12.13 15.31
CA ALA A 621 -1.56 -11.13 15.30
C ALA A 621 -1.73 -10.40 16.64
N LEU A 622 -1.62 -11.11 17.77
CA LEU A 622 -1.84 -10.57 19.12
C LEU A 622 -0.55 -10.19 19.86
N GLY A 623 0.58 -10.85 19.57
CA GLY A 623 1.85 -10.63 20.26
C GLY A 623 2.69 -9.49 19.68
N VAL A 624 2.59 -9.24 18.37
CA VAL A 624 3.36 -8.18 17.71
C VAL A 624 2.89 -6.75 18.07
N PRO A 625 1.59 -6.43 18.18
CA PRO A 625 1.14 -5.09 18.56
C PRO A 625 1.78 -4.54 19.86
N PRO A 626 1.73 -5.24 21.01
CA PRO A 626 2.36 -4.74 22.24
C PRO A 626 3.88 -4.63 22.12
N LEU A 627 4.53 -5.48 21.32
CA LEU A 627 5.98 -5.41 21.07
C LEU A 627 6.36 -4.19 20.22
N LEU A 628 5.57 -3.86 19.19
CA LEU A 628 5.78 -2.69 18.33
C LEU A 628 5.60 -1.37 19.08
N LEU A 629 4.78 -1.36 20.13
CA LEU A 629 4.49 -0.19 20.94
C LEU A 629 5.32 -0.15 22.23
N LEU A 630 6.35 -1.01 22.37
CA LEU A 630 7.29 -0.87 23.47
C LEU A 630 8.04 0.48 23.39
N PRO A 631 8.35 1.10 24.54
CA PRO A 631 8.08 0.66 25.91
C PRO A 631 6.71 1.19 26.41
N TRP A 632 5.93 1.90 25.61
CA TRP A 632 4.64 2.48 26.00
C TRP A 632 3.67 1.41 26.49
N THR A 633 3.68 0.21 25.91
CA THR A 633 2.87 -0.89 26.44
C THR A 633 3.20 -1.26 27.90
N LEU A 634 4.45 -1.09 28.36
CA LEU A 634 4.81 -1.33 29.75
C LEU A 634 4.14 -0.32 30.69
N THR A 635 3.90 0.92 30.23
CA THR A 635 3.20 1.93 31.04
C THR A 635 1.72 1.60 31.18
N LEU A 636 1.09 1.02 30.14
CA LEU A 636 -0.28 0.49 30.21
C LEU A 636 -0.38 -0.69 31.18
N LEU A 637 0.58 -1.62 31.16
CA LEU A 637 0.58 -2.77 32.06
C LEU A 637 0.78 -2.38 33.53
N ARG A 638 1.54 -1.32 33.80
CA ARG A 638 1.72 -0.76 35.15
C ARG A 638 0.51 0.02 35.64
N HIS A 639 -0.27 0.62 34.73
CA HIS A 639 -1.44 1.44 35.04
C HIS A 639 -2.65 0.98 34.22
N PRO A 640 -3.32 -0.11 34.62
CA PRO A 640 -4.34 -0.76 33.79
C PRO A 640 -5.57 0.12 33.51
N SER A 641 -5.86 1.12 34.35
CA SER A 641 -6.92 2.11 34.10
C SER A 641 -6.71 2.90 32.79
N ARG A 642 -5.46 3.02 32.32
CA ARG A 642 -5.13 3.67 31.04
C ARG A 642 -5.63 2.88 29.83
N PHE A 643 -5.96 1.58 29.98
CA PHE A 643 -6.59 0.83 28.89
C PHE A 643 -7.97 1.38 28.51
N LEU A 644 -8.64 2.06 29.44
CA LEU A 644 -9.99 2.59 29.26
C LEU A 644 -10.02 3.99 28.60
N LEU A 645 -8.85 4.58 28.36
CA LEU A 645 -8.73 5.89 27.71
C LEU A 645 -8.61 5.74 26.20
N GLU A 646 -9.01 6.78 25.46
CA GLU A 646 -8.71 6.94 24.03
C GLU A 646 -7.88 8.21 23.79
N THR A 647 -7.40 8.38 22.55
CA THR A 647 -6.70 9.60 22.12
C THR A 647 -7.66 10.79 22.04
N GLY A 648 -7.28 11.93 22.62
CA GLY A 648 -8.08 13.16 22.70
C GLY A 648 -8.21 13.72 24.13
N LEU A 649 -9.00 14.76 24.32
CA LEU A 649 -9.44 15.23 25.65
C LEU A 649 -10.53 14.29 26.20
N HIS A 650 -10.84 14.39 27.50
CA HIS A 650 -11.88 13.56 28.14
C HIS A 650 -12.86 14.44 28.94
N PRO A 651 -13.68 15.25 28.23
CA PRO A 651 -14.56 16.23 28.85
C PRO A 651 -15.56 15.58 29.82
N GLY A 652 -15.75 16.22 30.98
CA GLY A 652 -16.65 15.77 32.04
C GLY A 652 -18.15 15.90 31.75
N THR A 653 -18.53 16.38 30.57
CA THR A 653 -19.90 16.78 30.22
C THR A 653 -20.75 15.68 29.59
N ASP A 654 -20.19 14.51 29.32
CA ASP A 654 -20.92 13.43 28.65
C ASP A 654 -21.81 12.64 29.66
N PRO A 655 -23.15 12.65 29.50
CA PRO A 655 -24.03 11.88 30.37
C PRO A 655 -23.79 10.38 30.20
N ALA A 656 -23.84 9.64 31.30
CA ALA A 656 -23.71 8.18 31.25
C ALA A 656 -24.84 7.58 30.39
N PRO A 657 -24.53 6.64 29.48
CA PRO A 657 -25.53 6.07 28.60
C PRO A 657 -26.54 5.22 29.38
N GLY A 658 -27.83 5.41 29.08
CA GLY A 658 -28.89 4.54 29.62
C GLY A 658 -28.79 3.11 29.10
N ALA A 659 -29.33 2.14 29.85
CA ALA A 659 -29.25 0.71 29.53
C ALA A 659 -29.79 0.35 28.12
N LEU A 660 -30.93 0.94 27.72
CA LEU A 660 -31.52 0.75 26.39
C LEU A 660 -30.63 1.31 25.25
N SER A 661 -29.86 2.37 25.53
CA SER A 661 -28.92 2.94 24.57
C SER A 661 -27.75 1.99 24.35
N LEU A 662 -27.19 1.42 25.42
CA LEU A 662 -26.12 0.43 25.30
C LEU A 662 -26.55 -0.82 24.53
N LEU A 663 -27.76 -1.35 24.80
CA LEU A 663 -28.32 -2.51 24.08
C LEU A 663 -28.46 -2.27 22.57
N THR A 664 -28.65 -1.02 22.16
CA THR A 664 -28.79 -0.61 20.76
C THR A 664 -27.48 -0.06 20.19
N PHE A 665 -26.35 -0.34 20.84
CA PHE A 665 -25.01 0.14 20.45
C PHE A 665 -24.91 1.67 20.33
N ASN A 666 -25.69 2.39 21.13
CA ASN A 666 -25.61 3.84 21.26
C ASN A 666 -24.77 4.20 22.51
N PRO A 667 -23.62 4.90 22.34
CA PRO A 667 -22.77 5.30 23.46
C PRO A 667 -23.33 6.47 24.29
N GLY A 668 -24.44 7.06 23.87
CA GLY A 668 -24.98 8.30 24.44
C GLY A 668 -24.27 9.54 23.91
N GLY A 669 -24.78 10.71 24.30
CA GLY A 669 -24.19 12.01 23.97
C GLY A 669 -24.67 12.65 22.66
N PRO A 670 -24.23 13.88 22.39
CA PRO A 670 -24.67 14.69 21.24
C PRO A 670 -24.41 14.01 19.89
N GLY A 671 -25.28 14.22 18.90
CA GLY A 671 -25.13 13.66 17.55
C GLY A 671 -25.37 12.15 17.40
N THR A 672 -25.78 11.46 18.47
CA THR A 672 -26.26 10.07 18.39
C THR A 672 -27.75 10.03 18.04
N PRO A 673 -28.19 9.14 17.12
CA PRO A 673 -29.62 8.94 16.86
C PRO A 673 -30.32 8.31 18.08
N PRO A 674 -31.66 8.41 18.20
CA PRO A 674 -32.41 7.77 19.27
C PRO A 674 -32.17 6.25 19.31
N TRP A 675 -32.24 5.66 20.51
CA TRP A 675 -31.94 4.23 20.74
C TRP A 675 -32.71 3.29 19.80
N TRP A 676 -33.95 3.62 19.44
CA TRP A 676 -34.80 2.79 18.57
C TRP A 676 -34.34 2.73 17.10
N ALA A 677 -33.46 3.65 16.65
CA ALA A 677 -33.02 3.71 15.26
C ALA A 677 -32.27 2.45 14.80
N LEU A 678 -31.63 1.72 15.73
CA LEU A 678 -30.92 0.47 15.44
C LEU A 678 -31.70 -0.82 15.73
N CYS A 679 -32.96 -0.74 16.19
CA CYS A 679 -33.80 -1.93 16.40
C CYS A 679 -33.93 -2.78 15.11
N GLY A 680 -33.88 -2.13 13.94
CA GLY A 680 -33.87 -2.79 12.63
C GLY A 680 -32.67 -3.71 12.36
N LEU A 681 -31.54 -3.54 13.06
CA LEU A 681 -30.40 -4.46 13.00
C LEU A 681 -30.55 -5.63 13.97
N LEU A 682 -31.04 -5.36 15.18
CA LEU A 682 -31.20 -6.36 16.24
C LEU A 682 -32.26 -7.41 15.88
N LEU A 683 -33.35 -7.03 15.21
CA LEU A 683 -34.42 -7.95 14.83
C LEU A 683 -33.91 -9.05 13.85
N PRO A 684 -33.25 -8.73 12.72
CA PRO A 684 -32.59 -9.74 11.89
C PRO A 684 -31.54 -10.57 12.63
N ALA A 685 -30.76 -9.95 13.55
CA ALA A 685 -29.78 -10.69 14.35
C ALA A 685 -30.45 -11.73 15.28
N ALA A 686 -31.59 -11.39 15.88
CA ALA A 686 -32.37 -12.30 16.72
C ALA A 686 -33.02 -13.43 15.88
N VAL A 687 -33.62 -13.08 14.73
CA VAL A 687 -34.18 -14.06 13.79
C VAL A 687 -33.10 -15.05 13.30
N ALA A 688 -31.84 -14.61 13.19
CA ALA A 688 -30.74 -15.50 12.80
C ALA A 688 -30.52 -16.67 13.76
N LEU A 689 -30.87 -16.55 15.05
CA LEU A 689 -30.75 -17.64 16.05
C LEU A 689 -31.68 -18.82 15.72
N LEU A 690 -32.79 -18.57 15.03
CA LEU A 690 -33.75 -19.60 14.62
C LEU A 690 -33.24 -20.42 13.41
N LEU A 691 -32.15 -19.99 12.77
CA LEU A 691 -31.62 -20.64 11.58
C LEU A 691 -30.71 -21.82 11.93
N ARG A 692 -31.00 -22.99 11.34
CA ARG A 692 -30.14 -24.18 11.45
C ARG A 692 -28.89 -24.10 10.57
N SER A 693 -28.94 -23.33 9.47
CA SER A 693 -27.81 -23.12 8.57
C SER A 693 -26.87 -22.04 9.12
N GLY A 694 -25.56 -22.26 9.03
CA GLY A 694 -24.57 -21.26 9.46
C GLY A 694 -24.49 -21.02 10.97
N ARG A 695 -25.04 -21.92 11.81
CA ARG A 695 -25.13 -21.78 13.28
C ARG A 695 -23.80 -21.40 13.95
N THR A 696 -22.66 -21.91 13.48
CA THR A 696 -21.34 -21.49 14.01
C THR A 696 -21.07 -20.00 13.81
N VAL A 697 -21.41 -19.44 12.65
CA VAL A 697 -21.23 -18.01 12.35
C VAL A 697 -22.18 -17.16 13.20
N VAL A 698 -23.45 -17.58 13.30
CA VAL A 698 -24.47 -16.88 14.11
C VAL A 698 -24.10 -16.87 15.58
N LEU A 699 -23.75 -18.03 16.16
CA LEU A 699 -23.34 -18.13 17.56
C LEU A 699 -22.06 -17.33 17.83
N THR A 700 -21.07 -17.40 16.94
CA THR A 700 -19.85 -16.58 17.08
C THR A 700 -20.19 -15.09 17.05
N GLY A 701 -21.07 -14.66 16.14
CA GLY A 701 -21.56 -13.28 16.07
C GLY A 701 -22.18 -12.84 17.39
N TRP A 702 -23.13 -13.61 17.93
CA TRP A 702 -23.78 -13.32 19.21
C TRP A 702 -22.84 -13.36 20.42
N THR A 703 -21.87 -14.29 20.46
CA THR A 703 -20.85 -14.30 21.52
C THR A 703 -20.03 -13.01 21.50
N LEU A 704 -19.64 -12.54 20.31
CA LEU A 704 -18.94 -11.26 20.17
C LEU A 704 -19.84 -10.06 20.52
N THR A 705 -21.13 -10.12 20.17
CA THR A 705 -22.13 -9.11 20.57
C THR A 705 -22.23 -8.98 22.08
N LEU A 706 -22.48 -10.09 22.77
CA LEU A 706 -22.64 -10.12 24.22
C LEU A 706 -21.35 -9.73 24.94
N PHE A 707 -20.20 -10.18 24.44
CA PHE A 707 -18.91 -9.77 24.98
C PHE A 707 -18.68 -8.26 24.83
N GLY A 708 -18.93 -7.69 23.66
CA GLY A 708 -18.82 -6.25 23.42
C GLY A 708 -19.75 -5.43 24.31
N LEU A 709 -21.00 -5.87 24.47
CA LEU A 709 -21.98 -5.23 25.36
C LEU A 709 -21.56 -5.30 26.83
N LEU A 710 -21.10 -6.46 27.31
CA LEU A 710 -20.66 -6.64 28.69
C LEU A 710 -19.46 -5.73 29.01
N VAL A 711 -18.49 -5.65 28.10
CA VAL A 711 -17.36 -4.73 28.25
C VAL A 711 -17.85 -3.28 28.20
N ALA A 712 -18.76 -2.92 27.28
CA ALA A 712 -19.29 -1.57 27.20
C ALA A 712 -20.00 -1.12 28.50
N VAL A 713 -20.82 -1.99 29.09
CA VAL A 713 -21.46 -1.74 30.40
C VAL A 713 -20.41 -1.52 31.47
N GLY A 714 -19.41 -2.42 31.57
CA GLY A 714 -18.32 -2.29 32.54
C GLY A 714 -17.49 -1.02 32.36
N VAL A 715 -17.17 -0.64 31.11
CA VAL A 715 -16.44 0.60 30.79
C VAL A 715 -17.26 1.81 31.19
N SER A 716 -18.55 1.87 30.84
CA SER A 716 -19.43 3.00 31.17
C SER A 716 -19.66 3.20 32.68
N ALA A 717 -19.47 2.16 33.48
CA ALA A 717 -19.60 2.22 34.93
C ALA A 717 -18.35 2.78 35.64
N VAL A 718 -17.20 2.82 34.97
CA VAL A 718 -15.93 3.24 35.57
C VAL A 718 -15.65 4.70 35.25
N THR A 719 -15.34 5.50 36.29
CA THR A 719 -14.85 6.88 36.12
C THR A 719 -13.33 6.88 36.03
N VAL A 720 -12.80 7.55 35.00
CA VAL A 720 -11.36 7.66 34.76
C VAL A 720 -10.96 9.12 34.80
N THR A 721 -9.73 9.39 35.26
CA THR A 721 -9.16 10.74 35.33
C THR A 721 -8.15 10.91 34.21
N LYS A 722 -8.29 11.96 33.41
CA LYS A 722 -7.35 12.33 32.34
C LYS A 722 -7.07 13.82 32.43
N GLY A 723 -5.81 14.19 32.72
CA GLY A 723 -5.47 15.57 33.04
C GLY A 723 -6.22 16.06 34.30
N ALA A 724 -6.90 17.20 34.19
CA ALA A 724 -7.70 17.79 35.26
C ALA A 724 -9.11 17.20 35.39
N GLU A 725 -9.58 16.49 34.36
CA GLU A 725 -10.97 16.10 34.20
C GLU A 725 -11.19 14.64 34.64
N ARG A 726 -12.37 14.39 35.23
CA ARG A 726 -12.80 13.08 35.69
C ARG A 726 -14.20 12.80 35.13
N ALA A 727 -14.33 11.79 34.28
CA ALA A 727 -15.60 11.42 33.65
C ALA A 727 -15.72 9.90 33.47
N ALA A 728 -16.94 9.42 33.17
CA ALA A 728 -17.15 8.02 32.79
C ALA A 728 -16.31 7.64 31.56
N ALA A 729 -15.78 6.43 31.51
CA ALA A 729 -15.01 5.98 30.35
C ALA A 729 -15.92 5.75 29.13
N TRP A 730 -15.42 6.13 27.95
CA TRP A 730 -16.18 6.03 26.70
C TRP A 730 -16.25 4.57 26.20
N PRO A 731 -17.45 3.99 26.00
CA PRO A 731 -17.60 2.57 25.63
C PRO A 731 -17.46 2.28 24.13
N GLY A 732 -17.13 3.28 23.30
CA GLY A 732 -17.25 3.22 21.83
C GLY A 732 -16.57 2.01 21.17
N ALA A 733 -15.32 1.71 21.51
CA ALA A 733 -14.60 0.56 20.90
C ALA A 733 -15.24 -0.80 21.22
N ALA A 734 -15.81 -0.97 22.41
CA ALA A 734 -16.52 -2.18 22.81
C ALA A 734 -17.86 -2.30 22.09
N LEU A 735 -18.60 -1.19 21.93
CA LEU A 735 -19.85 -1.14 21.16
C LEU A 735 -19.61 -1.42 19.67
N LEU A 736 -18.53 -0.93 19.07
CA LEU A 736 -18.17 -1.24 17.67
C LEU A 736 -17.93 -2.74 17.46
N LEU A 737 -17.24 -3.41 18.39
CA LEU A 737 -17.07 -4.85 18.36
C LEU A 737 -18.41 -5.58 18.50
N GLY A 738 -19.25 -5.13 19.44
CA GLY A 738 -20.58 -5.71 19.65
C GLY A 738 -21.49 -5.59 18.44
N ALA A 739 -21.56 -4.40 17.84
CA ALA A 739 -22.32 -4.11 16.64
C ALA A 739 -21.82 -4.91 15.43
N ALA A 740 -20.51 -5.06 15.27
CA ALA A 740 -19.93 -5.91 14.24
C ALA A 740 -20.32 -7.40 14.42
N GLY A 741 -20.36 -7.89 15.67
CA GLY A 741 -20.87 -9.23 16.01
C GLY A 741 -22.34 -9.41 15.62
N ALA A 742 -23.19 -8.44 15.97
CA ALA A 742 -24.62 -8.46 15.66
C ALA A 742 -24.85 -8.44 14.15
N LEU A 743 -24.08 -7.63 13.41
CA LEU A 743 -24.13 -7.56 11.96
C LEU A 743 -23.72 -8.89 11.31
N VAL A 744 -22.66 -9.54 11.80
CA VAL A 744 -22.25 -10.89 11.33
C VAL A 744 -23.36 -11.93 11.54
N ALA A 745 -24.07 -11.88 12.67
CA ALA A 745 -25.22 -12.75 12.91
C ALA A 745 -26.40 -12.44 11.96
N ALA A 746 -26.75 -11.15 11.82
CA ALA A 746 -27.85 -10.68 10.99
C ALA A 746 -27.72 -11.05 9.50
N VAL A 747 -26.48 -11.12 8.97
CA VAL A 747 -26.22 -11.52 7.57
C VAL A 747 -26.85 -12.88 7.24
N ALA A 748 -26.86 -13.84 8.17
CA ALA A 748 -27.48 -15.14 7.93
C ALA A 748 -29.01 -15.02 7.71
N ALA A 749 -29.68 -14.18 8.50
CA ALA A 749 -31.11 -13.91 8.36
C ALA A 749 -31.42 -13.13 7.07
N VAL A 750 -30.63 -12.10 6.74
CA VAL A 750 -30.83 -11.29 5.52
C VAL A 750 -30.64 -12.13 4.26
N LEU A 751 -29.62 -12.99 4.20
CA LEU A 751 -29.42 -13.91 3.07
C LEU A 751 -30.59 -14.89 2.93
N ARG A 752 -31.13 -15.40 4.04
CA ARG A 752 -32.29 -16.31 4.04
C ARG A 752 -33.57 -15.57 3.65
N ALA A 753 -33.75 -14.34 4.10
CA ALA A 753 -34.88 -13.48 3.75
C ALA A 753 -34.89 -13.13 2.25
N ALA A 754 -33.73 -12.82 1.67
CA ALA A 754 -33.60 -12.59 0.23
C ALA A 754 -34.03 -13.80 -0.61
N VAL A 755 -33.74 -15.02 -0.14
CA VAL A 755 -34.24 -16.25 -0.77
C VAL A 755 -35.75 -16.39 -0.54
N ALA A 756 -36.24 -16.13 0.68
CA ALA A 756 -37.64 -16.26 1.05
C ALA A 756 -38.57 -15.31 0.28
N LEU A 757 -38.10 -14.13 -0.13
CA LEU A 757 -38.83 -13.20 -1.00
C LEU A 757 -39.19 -13.78 -2.37
N THR A 758 -38.41 -14.77 -2.84
CA THR A 758 -38.67 -15.48 -4.09
C THR A 758 -39.47 -16.77 -3.88
N ALA A 759 -39.83 -17.12 -2.64
CA ALA A 759 -40.62 -18.32 -2.34
C ALA A 759 -42.02 -18.24 -2.96
N ARG A 760 -42.62 -19.40 -3.26
CA ARG A 760 -44.00 -19.45 -3.78
C ARG A 760 -45.05 -19.29 -2.67
N ASP A 761 -44.71 -19.69 -1.45
CA ASP A 761 -45.57 -19.59 -0.27
C ASP A 761 -45.62 -18.15 0.29
N LEU A 762 -46.83 -17.67 0.56
CA LEU A 762 -47.14 -16.32 1.04
C LEU A 762 -46.52 -16.06 2.43
N ILE A 763 -46.55 -17.01 3.35
CA ILE A 763 -46.02 -16.84 4.71
C ILE A 763 -44.52 -16.59 4.66
N SER A 764 -43.81 -17.39 3.86
CA SER A 764 -42.38 -17.25 3.64
C SER A 764 -42.00 -15.90 3.00
N ARG A 765 -42.81 -15.40 2.05
CA ARG A 765 -42.62 -14.09 1.41
C ARG A 765 -42.83 -12.94 2.40
N ILE A 766 -43.92 -12.98 3.17
CA ILE A 766 -44.21 -11.95 4.19
C ILE A 766 -43.09 -11.93 5.24
N GLY A 767 -42.70 -13.10 5.76
CA GLY A 767 -41.60 -13.20 6.72
C GLY A 767 -40.26 -12.70 6.16
N GLY A 768 -39.94 -13.02 4.90
CA GLY A 768 -38.77 -12.48 4.21
C GLY A 768 -38.82 -10.96 4.01
N GLY A 769 -40.00 -10.44 3.67
CA GLY A 769 -40.25 -9.00 3.52
C GLY A 769 -40.07 -8.23 4.81
N LEU A 770 -40.62 -8.74 5.92
CA LEU A 770 -40.49 -8.12 7.25
C LEU A 770 -39.02 -8.05 7.71
N VAL A 771 -38.26 -9.14 7.54
CA VAL A 771 -36.82 -9.16 7.89
C VAL A 771 -36.03 -8.16 7.02
N MET A 772 -36.36 -8.05 5.73
CA MET A 772 -35.69 -7.10 4.83
C MET A 772 -36.05 -5.64 5.17
N ALA A 773 -37.32 -5.36 5.45
CA ALA A 773 -37.78 -4.03 5.86
C ALA A 773 -37.12 -3.59 7.17
N ALA A 774 -37.03 -4.48 8.15
CA ALA A 774 -36.30 -4.23 9.39
C ALA A 774 -34.80 -3.98 9.12
N ALA A 775 -34.15 -4.81 8.30
CA ALA A 775 -32.74 -4.65 7.98
C ALA A 775 -32.45 -3.29 7.31
N LEU A 776 -33.31 -2.84 6.39
CA LEU A 776 -33.16 -1.58 5.67
C LEU A 776 -33.50 -0.35 6.51
N SER A 777 -34.37 -0.48 7.53
CA SER A 777 -34.75 0.64 8.37
C SER A 777 -33.57 1.18 9.18
N ALA A 778 -32.67 0.32 9.66
CA ALA A 778 -31.51 0.73 10.46
C ALA A 778 -30.60 1.78 9.78
N PRO A 779 -29.98 1.50 8.61
CA PRO A 779 -29.14 2.50 7.93
C PRO A 779 -29.94 3.70 7.40
N ALA A 780 -31.20 3.50 6.99
CA ALA A 780 -32.04 4.59 6.50
C ALA A 780 -32.39 5.60 7.60
N LEU A 781 -32.89 5.12 8.73
CA LEU A 781 -33.22 5.95 9.89
C LEU A 781 -31.99 6.63 10.47
N ALA A 782 -30.89 5.89 10.66
CA ALA A 782 -29.64 6.47 11.17
C ALA A 782 -29.10 7.58 10.25
N GLY A 783 -29.13 7.36 8.93
CA GLY A 783 -28.69 8.36 7.95
C GLY A 783 -29.58 9.61 7.93
N VAL A 784 -30.91 9.45 7.87
CA VAL A 784 -31.86 10.57 7.84
C VAL A 784 -31.78 11.38 9.13
N LEU A 785 -31.75 10.71 10.29
CA LEU A 785 -31.68 11.37 11.58
C LEU A 785 -30.36 12.09 11.80
N TRP A 786 -29.24 11.54 11.29
CA TRP A 786 -27.96 12.22 11.36
C TRP A 786 -27.91 13.48 10.49
N VAL A 787 -28.47 13.44 9.27
CA VAL A 787 -28.58 14.63 8.41
C VAL A 787 -29.53 15.67 9.02
N ALA A 788 -30.64 15.23 9.60
CA ALA A 788 -31.62 16.11 10.23
C ALA A 788 -31.08 16.77 11.51
N GLY A 789 -30.38 16.01 12.36
CA GLY A 789 -29.74 16.50 13.57
C GLY A 789 -28.47 17.33 13.30
N GLY A 790 -27.79 17.03 12.19
CA GLY A 790 -26.45 17.53 11.87
C GLY A 790 -25.38 17.00 12.85
N ALA A 791 -24.14 17.39 12.62
CA ALA A 791 -23.03 17.17 13.57
C ALA A 791 -23.05 18.17 14.73
N ARG A 792 -24.23 18.54 15.24
CA ARG A 792 -24.38 19.43 16.39
C ARG A 792 -23.83 18.72 17.62
N GLY A 793 -22.80 19.28 18.23
CA GLY A 793 -22.08 18.69 19.35
C GLY A 793 -20.99 19.64 19.84
N PRO A 794 -20.18 19.20 20.81
CA PRO A 794 -19.12 20.02 21.38
C PRO A 794 -17.93 20.24 20.42
N LEU A 795 -17.87 19.50 19.30
CA LEU A 795 -16.93 19.76 18.22
C LEU A 795 -17.40 20.96 17.38
N GLN A 796 -16.56 21.98 17.24
CA GLN A 796 -16.88 23.23 16.57
C GLN A 796 -15.63 23.90 15.97
N GLU A 797 -15.80 25.06 15.35
CA GLU A 797 -14.68 25.93 15.00
C GLU A 797 -14.23 26.66 16.28
N VAL A 798 -12.96 26.50 16.66
CA VAL A 798 -12.36 27.16 17.82
C VAL A 798 -11.64 28.43 17.37
N SER A 799 -11.91 29.55 18.03
CA SER A 799 -11.23 30.83 17.77
C SER A 799 -9.77 30.78 18.22
N ASP A 800 -8.86 31.43 17.47
CA ASP A 800 -7.40 31.42 17.70
C ASP A 800 -6.93 32.04 19.03
N GLU A 801 -7.83 32.56 19.87
CA GLU A 801 -7.48 33.36 21.05
C GLU A 801 -8.30 32.99 22.31
N THR A 802 -8.03 31.84 22.94
CA THR A 802 -8.52 31.60 24.31
C THR A 802 -7.50 32.02 25.38
N VAL A 803 -6.25 32.31 24.99
CA VAL A 803 -5.18 32.77 25.88
C VAL A 803 -4.51 34.01 25.25
N PRO A 804 -4.56 35.20 25.87
CA PRO A 804 -3.94 36.40 25.33
C PRO A 804 -2.44 36.22 25.05
N GLY A 805 -1.97 36.70 23.88
CA GLY A 805 -0.60 36.51 23.38
C GLY A 805 0.55 37.06 24.23
N PHE A 806 0.29 37.72 25.36
CA PHE A 806 1.32 38.17 26.30
C PHE A 806 1.87 37.06 27.23
N ILE A 807 1.35 35.83 27.13
CA ILE A 807 1.75 34.70 28.00
C ILE A 807 2.96 33.93 27.43
N ASP A 808 3.36 34.16 26.17
CA ASP A 808 4.58 33.58 25.59
C ASP A 808 5.75 34.58 25.71
N GLY A 809 6.57 34.40 26.73
CA GLY A 809 7.74 35.23 27.02
C GLY A 809 9.02 34.39 27.08
N PRO A 810 10.22 35.01 26.96
CA PRO A 810 11.50 34.29 26.96
C PRO A 810 11.75 33.47 28.24
N THR A 811 11.07 33.79 29.34
CA THR A 811 11.12 33.11 30.64
C THR A 811 10.14 31.93 30.77
N ALA A 812 9.26 31.73 29.79
CA ALA A 812 8.27 30.65 29.71
C ALA A 812 7.45 30.42 31.00
N PRO A 813 6.69 31.42 31.50
CA PRO A 813 5.86 31.27 32.69
C PRO A 813 4.66 30.33 32.46
N ARG A 814 4.14 29.74 33.54
CA ARG A 814 2.93 28.90 33.53
C ARG A 814 1.69 29.70 33.91
N THR A 815 0.56 29.31 33.34
CA THR A 815 -0.76 29.81 33.68
C THR A 815 -1.58 28.71 34.32
N LEU A 816 -2.13 28.97 35.51
CA LEU A 816 -2.97 28.03 36.25
C LEU A 816 -4.45 28.36 35.98
N VAL A 817 -5.14 27.50 35.24
CA VAL A 817 -6.58 27.62 35.01
C VAL A 817 -7.32 26.86 36.10
N LEU A 818 -8.15 27.53 36.88
CA LEU A 818 -8.98 26.92 37.93
C LEU A 818 -10.40 26.72 37.43
N ASN A 819 -10.93 25.52 37.62
CA ASN A 819 -12.31 25.18 37.25
C ASN A 819 -13.00 24.57 38.46
N ARG A 820 -14.20 25.06 38.81
CA ARG A 820 -15.04 24.44 39.84
C ARG A 820 -16.09 23.54 39.20
N ASP A 821 -16.19 22.29 39.68
CA ASP A 821 -17.25 21.38 39.23
C ASP A 821 -18.57 21.63 39.98
N GLY A 822 -19.68 21.07 39.46
CA GLY A 822 -21.02 21.21 40.06
C GLY A 822 -21.15 20.57 41.45
N THR A 823 -20.15 19.82 41.92
CA THR A 823 -20.09 19.27 43.29
C THR A 823 -19.34 20.20 44.25
N GLY A 824 -18.86 21.35 43.77
CA GLY A 824 -18.14 22.34 44.54
C GLY A 824 -16.65 22.07 44.68
N ARG A 825 -16.08 21.06 44.00
CA ARG A 825 -14.65 20.74 44.03
C ARG A 825 -13.89 21.61 43.04
N VAL A 826 -12.74 22.14 43.45
CA VAL A 826 -11.87 22.95 42.59
C VAL A 826 -10.85 22.04 41.90
N GLY A 827 -10.92 21.97 40.58
CA GLY A 827 -9.93 21.36 39.69
C GLY A 827 -9.03 22.42 39.06
N TYR A 828 -7.93 21.98 38.44
CA TYR A 828 -7.03 22.89 37.72
C TYR A 828 -6.32 22.26 36.53
N THR A 829 -6.05 23.09 35.53
CA THR A 829 -5.22 22.80 34.37
C THR A 829 -4.04 23.77 34.33
N VAL A 830 -2.84 23.30 34.01
CA VAL A 830 -1.65 24.16 33.88
C VAL A 830 -1.32 24.32 32.40
N LEU A 831 -1.31 25.54 31.91
CA LEU A 831 -0.98 25.92 30.54
C LEU A 831 0.42 26.54 30.46
N ARG A 832 1.08 26.40 29.31
CA ARG A 832 2.44 26.91 29.05
C ARG A 832 2.51 27.66 27.71
N GLY A 833 2.00 28.88 27.67
CA GLY A 833 2.06 29.76 26.48
C GLY A 833 1.07 29.42 25.35
N ALA A 834 0.74 28.14 25.14
CA ALA A 834 -0.19 27.68 24.10
C ALA A 834 -1.29 26.77 24.64
N GLU A 835 -2.37 26.61 23.85
CA GLU A 835 -3.42 25.63 24.11
C GLU A 835 -2.88 24.18 24.06
N PRO A 836 -3.53 23.23 24.77
CA PRO A 836 -3.17 21.82 24.71
C PRO A 836 -3.26 21.29 23.28
N GLY A 837 -2.17 20.74 22.76
CA GLY A 837 -2.13 20.11 21.44
C GLY A 837 -2.49 18.62 21.48
N LEU A 838 -2.57 18.01 20.30
CA LEU A 838 -2.73 16.56 20.16
C LEU A 838 -1.63 15.80 20.92
N GLY A 839 -2.02 14.83 21.75
CA GLY A 839 -1.09 13.98 22.51
C GLY A 839 -0.74 14.50 23.91
N ASP A 840 -1.06 15.76 24.21
CA ASP A 840 -0.67 16.41 25.46
C ASP A 840 -1.49 15.84 26.65
N ALA A 841 -2.79 15.59 26.46
CA ALA A 841 -3.66 15.04 27.51
C ALA A 841 -3.36 13.58 27.90
N GLU A 842 -2.71 12.82 27.02
CA GLU A 842 -2.24 11.45 27.29
C GLU A 842 -0.93 11.40 28.07
N THR A 843 -0.23 12.53 28.20
CA THR A 843 1.09 12.60 28.81
C THR A 843 0.93 13.08 30.26
N PRO A 844 0.94 12.16 31.25
CA PRO A 844 0.65 12.51 32.63
C PRO A 844 1.78 13.35 33.25
N ALA A 845 1.42 14.25 34.16
CA ALA A 845 2.37 15.00 34.97
C ALA A 845 3.11 14.09 35.98
N ASP A 846 4.28 14.54 36.44
CA ASP A 846 5.00 13.88 37.52
C ASP A 846 4.14 13.81 38.82
N PRO A 847 4.03 12.64 39.48
CA PRO A 847 3.19 12.49 40.67
C PRO A 847 3.59 13.37 41.85
N ALA A 848 4.88 13.65 42.05
CA ALA A 848 5.34 14.49 43.15
C ALA A 848 5.02 15.96 42.88
N ALA A 849 5.26 16.43 41.64
CA ALA A 849 4.86 17.77 41.21
C ALA A 849 3.34 17.96 41.31
N ARG A 850 2.55 16.97 40.88
CA ARG A 850 1.08 17.00 40.97
C ARG A 850 0.60 17.09 42.41
N ARG A 851 1.10 16.25 43.33
CA ARG A 851 0.74 16.31 44.75
C ARG A 851 1.06 17.68 45.38
N ARG A 852 2.21 18.26 45.04
CA ARG A 852 2.58 19.59 45.53
C ARG A 852 1.63 20.67 45.01
N MET A 853 1.29 20.64 43.72
CA MET A 853 0.34 21.60 43.13
C MET A 853 -1.09 21.39 43.67
N ASP A 854 -1.54 20.14 43.85
CA ASP A 854 -2.85 19.84 44.46
C ASP A 854 -2.95 20.46 45.87
N ALA A 855 -1.89 20.37 46.68
CA ALA A 855 -1.84 21.00 48.00
C ALA A 855 -1.90 22.54 47.92
N LEU A 856 -1.16 23.15 46.98
CA LEU A 856 -1.15 24.61 46.80
C LEU A 856 -2.50 25.16 46.29
N VAL A 857 -3.15 24.43 45.38
CA VAL A 857 -4.49 24.80 44.89
C VAL A 857 -5.54 24.62 45.98
N ALA A 858 -5.44 23.58 46.80
CA ALA A 858 -6.33 23.40 47.95
C ALA A 858 -6.20 24.55 48.96
N THR A 859 -4.97 24.98 49.30
CA THR A 859 -4.75 26.13 50.20
C THR A 859 -5.22 27.44 49.58
N LEU A 860 -5.03 27.62 48.27
CA LEU A 860 -5.49 28.80 47.54
C LEU A 860 -7.02 28.87 47.50
N ALA A 861 -7.70 27.76 47.22
CA ALA A 861 -9.16 27.67 47.21
C ALA A 861 -9.77 27.91 48.61
N ALA A 862 -9.02 27.59 49.67
CA ALA A 862 -9.38 27.88 51.05
C ALA A 862 -9.05 29.32 51.51
N GLY A 863 -8.58 30.20 50.61
CA GLY A 863 -8.26 31.60 50.90
C GLY A 863 -6.89 31.85 51.55
N HIS A 864 -6.05 30.82 51.70
CA HIS A 864 -4.74 30.90 52.35
C HIS A 864 -3.61 30.66 51.33
N GLY A 865 -3.62 31.41 50.22
CA GLY A 865 -2.68 31.21 49.11
C GLY A 865 -1.24 31.67 49.41
N ASP A 866 -0.28 30.76 49.29
CA ASP A 866 1.17 31.09 49.28
C ASP A 866 1.63 31.41 47.85
N GLY A 867 1.64 32.70 47.52
CA GLY A 867 2.08 33.20 46.22
C GLY A 867 3.53 32.85 45.88
N ALA A 868 4.43 32.81 46.87
CA ALA A 868 5.84 32.49 46.65
C ALA A 868 6.04 31.01 46.28
N ALA A 869 5.26 30.10 46.88
CA ALA A 869 5.27 28.69 46.49
C ALA A 869 4.72 28.47 45.07
N LEU A 870 3.68 29.20 44.65
CA LEU A 870 3.18 29.17 43.27
C LEU A 870 4.21 29.72 42.27
N THR A 871 4.94 30.79 42.64
CA THR A 871 6.06 31.30 41.84
C THR A 871 7.16 30.24 41.67
N ARG A 872 7.53 29.48 42.72
CA ARG A 872 8.49 28.37 42.61
C ARG A 872 7.98 27.19 41.77
N MET A 873 6.66 27.04 41.64
CA MET A 873 6.04 26.13 40.66
C MET A 873 6.09 26.67 39.23
N GLY A 874 6.69 27.84 38.98
CA GLY A 874 6.76 28.48 37.67
C GLY A 874 5.44 29.12 37.24
N VAL A 875 4.45 29.27 38.13
CA VAL A 875 3.17 29.93 37.84
C VAL A 875 3.34 31.45 37.93
N GLN A 876 2.84 32.18 36.94
CA GLN A 876 2.81 33.66 36.91
C GLN A 876 1.37 34.18 36.91
N TYR A 877 0.47 33.46 36.25
CA TYR A 877 -0.91 33.87 36.01
C TYR A 877 -1.88 32.80 36.50
N ILE A 878 -3.02 33.24 37.01
CA ILE A 878 -4.16 32.39 37.39
C ILE A 878 -5.36 32.85 36.57
N LEU A 879 -6.02 31.92 35.90
CA LEU A 879 -7.21 32.18 35.08
C LEU A 879 -8.41 31.43 35.65
N VAL A 880 -9.54 32.11 35.78
CA VAL A 880 -10.83 31.51 36.17
C VAL A 880 -11.83 31.75 35.04
N PRO A 881 -12.36 30.71 34.39
CA PRO A 881 -13.42 30.88 33.41
C PRO A 881 -14.74 31.25 34.10
N ARG A 882 -15.54 32.11 33.46
CA ARG A 882 -16.85 32.60 33.95
C ARG A 882 -16.78 33.10 35.40
N PRO A 883 -15.94 34.10 35.70
CA PRO A 883 -15.66 34.54 37.07
C PRO A 883 -16.88 35.09 37.82
N ALA A 884 -17.96 35.47 37.12
CA ALA A 884 -19.22 35.88 37.73
C ALA A 884 -19.99 34.73 38.40
N GLN A 885 -19.79 33.49 37.93
CA GLN A 885 -20.48 32.30 38.43
C GLN A 885 -19.61 31.47 39.39
N ASP A 886 -18.29 31.74 39.43
CA ASP A 886 -17.35 31.01 40.29
C ASP A 886 -16.95 31.84 41.54
N PRO A 887 -17.36 31.44 42.75
CA PRO A 887 -16.99 32.14 43.99
C PRO A 887 -15.48 32.11 44.29
N THR A 888 -14.70 31.27 43.60
CA THR A 888 -13.23 31.26 43.67
C THR A 888 -12.66 32.62 43.25
N ALA A 889 -13.33 33.35 42.36
CA ALA A 889 -12.90 34.70 41.95
C ALA A 889 -12.84 35.69 43.13
N ALA A 890 -13.81 35.65 44.05
CA ALA A 890 -13.82 36.49 45.24
C ALA A 890 -12.68 36.15 46.22
N VAL A 891 -12.35 34.85 46.33
CA VAL A 891 -11.21 34.37 47.13
C VAL A 891 -9.89 34.87 46.56
N LEU A 892 -9.74 34.87 45.23
CA LEU A 892 -8.53 35.38 44.56
C LEU A 892 -8.39 36.90 44.71
N ASP A 893 -9.50 37.65 44.66
CA ASP A 893 -9.51 39.09 44.89
C ASP A 893 -9.08 39.47 46.33
N ALA A 894 -9.35 38.61 47.31
CA ALA A 894 -8.99 38.82 48.72
C ALA A 894 -7.58 38.33 49.10
N SER A 895 -6.88 37.63 48.19
CA SER A 895 -5.59 36.99 48.50
C SER A 895 -4.41 37.99 48.45
N SER A 896 -3.65 38.07 49.54
CA SER A 896 -2.41 38.85 49.59
C SER A 896 -1.33 38.20 48.70
N GLY A 897 -0.95 38.87 47.60
CA GLY A 897 0.09 38.37 46.67
C GLY A 897 -0.37 38.23 45.21
N LEU A 898 -1.65 38.46 44.94
CA LEU A 898 -2.24 38.48 43.61
C LEU A 898 -2.73 39.88 43.25
N THR A 899 -2.63 40.24 41.97
CA THR A 899 -3.22 41.46 41.42
C THR A 899 -4.07 41.09 40.23
N ARG A 900 -5.33 41.53 40.23
CA ARG A 900 -6.24 41.30 39.11
C ARG A 900 -5.79 42.11 37.90
N LEU A 901 -5.60 41.45 36.76
CA LEU A 901 -5.23 42.09 35.49
C LEU A 901 -6.45 42.44 34.65
N SER A 902 -7.40 41.50 34.54
CA SER A 902 -8.60 41.66 33.72
C SER A 902 -9.73 40.79 34.25
N ARG A 903 -10.97 41.23 34.02
CA ARG A 903 -12.20 40.48 34.33
C ARG A 903 -13.24 40.78 33.25
N THR A 904 -13.59 39.75 32.49
CA THR A 904 -14.69 39.75 31.52
C THR A 904 -15.77 38.76 31.97
N ASP A 905 -16.88 38.71 31.24
CA ASP A 905 -17.93 37.71 31.50
C ASP A 905 -17.45 36.28 31.19
N GLU A 906 -16.49 36.12 30.28
CA GLU A 906 -15.96 34.83 29.86
C GLU A 906 -14.80 34.34 30.73
N PHE A 907 -13.91 35.23 31.20
CA PHE A 907 -12.75 34.86 32.01
C PHE A 907 -12.25 35.99 32.92
N GLY A 908 -11.59 35.62 34.03
CA GLY A 908 -10.82 36.52 34.88
C GLY A 908 -9.37 36.10 34.97
N ILE A 909 -8.44 37.06 34.98
CA ILE A 909 -6.99 36.81 35.08
C ILE A 909 -6.39 37.56 36.27
N TRP A 910 -5.67 36.84 37.12
CA TRP A 910 -4.87 37.35 38.22
C TRP A 910 -3.39 37.07 37.96
N ARG A 911 -2.52 38.00 38.37
CA ARG A 911 -1.06 37.89 38.25
C ARG A 911 -0.42 37.85 39.63
N LEU A 912 0.55 36.96 39.81
CA LEU A 912 1.41 36.92 41.00
C LEU A 912 2.37 38.11 41.01
N LEU A 913 2.52 38.76 42.17
CA LEU A 913 3.41 39.91 42.34
C LEU A 913 4.89 39.56 42.10
N SER A 914 5.31 38.36 42.50
CA SER A 914 6.67 37.88 42.26
C SER A 914 6.83 37.36 40.83
N PRO A 915 7.86 37.80 40.08
CA PRO A 915 8.07 37.35 38.71
C PRO A 915 8.47 35.87 38.70
N SER A 916 7.91 35.15 37.74
CA SER A 916 8.00 33.70 37.62
C SER A 916 8.44 33.29 36.22
N GLY A 917 8.87 32.05 36.10
CA GLY A 917 9.43 31.48 34.89
C GLY A 917 9.88 30.05 35.13
N ARG A 918 10.36 29.43 34.06
CA ARG A 918 10.82 28.04 34.13
C ARG A 918 12.15 27.88 34.87
N LEU A 919 13.05 28.86 34.71
CA LEU A 919 14.35 28.91 35.34
C LEU A 919 14.39 30.14 36.25
N LEU A 920 14.65 29.94 37.53
CA LEU A 920 14.58 30.98 38.55
C LEU A 920 15.91 31.07 39.28
N LEU A 921 16.52 32.25 39.31
CA LEU A 921 17.65 32.54 40.19
C LEU A 921 17.11 33.09 41.51
N ILE A 922 17.44 32.43 42.61
CA ILE A 922 17.05 32.81 43.97
C ILE A 922 18.29 33.32 44.69
N GLU A 923 18.28 34.58 45.11
CA GLU A 923 19.37 35.28 45.80
C GLU A 923 18.80 36.09 46.97
N GLY A 924 19.07 35.69 48.22
CA GLY A 924 18.62 36.43 49.40
C GLY A 924 17.10 36.65 49.50
N GLY A 925 16.28 35.76 48.93
CA GLY A 925 14.82 35.89 48.85
C GLY A 925 14.30 36.60 47.58
N ARG A 926 15.18 37.26 46.81
CA ARG A 926 14.83 37.84 45.50
C ARG A 926 14.79 36.73 44.43
N ILE A 927 13.70 36.68 43.66
CA ILE A 927 13.50 35.73 42.56
C ILE A 927 13.69 36.48 41.23
N THR A 928 14.60 36.01 40.39
CA THR A 928 14.83 36.56 39.04
C THR A 928 14.62 35.45 38.00
N PRO A 929 13.59 35.53 37.15
CA PRO A 929 13.39 34.55 36.09
C PRO A 929 14.43 34.73 34.98
N LEU A 930 14.96 33.62 34.49
CA LEU A 930 15.95 33.55 33.43
C LEU A 930 15.36 32.86 32.18
N PRO A 931 15.84 33.19 30.97
CA PRO A 931 15.36 32.56 29.76
C PRO A 931 15.74 31.07 29.70
N ALA A 932 14.80 30.22 29.27
CA ALA A 932 15.03 28.77 29.19
C ALA A 932 14.20 28.11 28.07
N GLY A 933 14.90 27.51 27.10
CA GLY A 933 14.28 26.72 26.02
C GLY A 933 13.91 25.30 26.47
N ARG A 934 13.03 24.61 25.74
CA ARG A 934 12.34 23.36 26.16
C ARG A 934 13.23 22.25 26.73
N VAL A 935 14.39 22.00 26.13
CA VAL A 935 15.35 20.95 26.57
C VAL A 935 16.75 21.49 26.82
N GLU A 936 17.00 22.75 26.47
CA GLU A 936 18.27 23.42 26.66
C GLU A 936 18.08 24.84 27.20
N ALA A 937 18.98 25.30 28.06
CA ALA A 937 19.05 26.69 28.49
C ALA A 937 20.51 27.12 28.56
N ALA A 938 20.82 28.29 27.99
CA ALA A 938 22.15 28.88 28.05
C ALA A 938 22.03 30.32 28.54
N VAL A 939 22.54 30.61 29.73
CA VAL A 939 22.38 31.91 30.38
C VAL A 939 23.69 32.33 31.04
N ARG A 940 24.05 33.60 30.90
CA ARG A 940 25.18 34.18 31.63
C ARG A 940 24.68 34.75 32.96
N ILE A 941 25.15 34.20 34.06
CA ILE A 941 24.80 34.63 35.41
C ILE A 941 25.84 35.66 35.87
N PRO A 942 25.45 36.90 36.20
CA PRO A 942 26.39 37.91 36.68
C PRO A 942 26.92 37.54 38.08
N PRO A 943 28.11 38.03 38.48
CA PRO A 943 28.59 37.88 39.85
C PRO A 943 27.63 38.55 40.85
N GLY A 944 27.54 37.99 42.06
CA GLY A 944 26.59 38.42 43.10
C GLY A 944 26.97 37.91 44.48
N GLY A 945 26.25 38.36 45.51
CA GLY A 945 26.55 38.07 46.92
C GLY A 945 25.64 37.01 47.54
N GLY A 946 26.14 36.29 48.55
CA GLY A 946 25.35 35.33 49.35
C GLY A 946 25.11 33.96 48.69
N SER A 947 24.21 33.17 49.28
CA SER A 947 23.82 31.86 48.74
C SER A 947 22.88 32.03 47.54
N ARG A 948 23.34 31.61 46.35
CA ARG A 948 22.59 31.73 45.10
C ARG A 948 22.20 30.36 44.59
N THR A 949 20.90 30.16 44.38
CA THR A 949 20.36 28.89 43.92
C THR A 949 19.58 29.09 42.63
N LEU A 950 19.92 28.32 41.61
CA LEU A 950 19.23 28.30 40.34
C LEU A 950 18.25 27.13 40.32
N LEU A 951 16.96 27.46 40.45
CA LEU A 951 15.85 26.52 40.49
C LEU A 951 15.28 26.33 39.08
N LEU A 952 15.26 25.09 38.63
CA LEU A 952 14.51 24.64 37.46
C LEU A 952 13.15 24.13 37.98
N ALA A 953 12.08 24.82 37.59
CA ALA A 953 10.71 24.45 37.94
C ALA A 953 10.23 23.20 37.17
N GLU A 954 11.04 22.14 37.09
CA GLU A 954 10.72 20.87 36.44
C GLU A 954 11.03 19.70 37.38
N PRO A 955 10.35 18.55 37.23
CA PRO A 955 10.61 17.33 38.00
C PRO A 955 12.08 16.89 37.94
N ALA A 956 12.64 16.63 39.11
CA ALA A 956 14.01 16.14 39.30
C ALA A 956 14.13 14.63 38.99
N ASP A 957 14.13 14.28 37.69
CA ASP A 957 14.17 12.90 37.19
C ASP A 957 15.58 12.34 36.91
N GLY A 958 16.62 13.12 37.23
CA GLY A 958 18.04 12.73 37.08
C GLY A 958 18.59 12.74 35.66
N LYS A 959 17.82 13.15 34.65
CA LYS A 959 18.26 13.17 33.23
C LYS A 959 18.73 14.55 32.76
N TRP A 960 18.55 15.58 33.57
CA TRP A 960 19.07 16.92 33.35
C TRP A 960 20.56 16.98 33.71
N ARG A 961 21.36 17.61 32.85
CA ARG A 961 22.79 17.87 33.08
C ARG A 961 23.01 19.37 32.99
N ALA A 962 23.60 19.94 34.03
CA ALA A 962 24.02 21.33 34.05
C ALA A 962 25.54 21.45 34.10
N THR A 963 26.06 22.44 33.40
CA THR A 963 27.47 22.84 33.44
C THR A 963 27.58 24.34 33.68
N LEU A 964 28.57 24.76 34.44
CA LEU A 964 28.96 26.16 34.63
C LEU A 964 30.38 26.31 34.11
N ASP A 965 30.56 27.14 33.08
CA ASP A 965 31.85 27.35 32.41
C ASP A 965 32.54 26.03 31.98
N GLY A 966 31.73 25.03 31.59
CA GLY A 966 32.17 23.70 31.18
C GLY A 966 32.33 22.68 32.33
N ALA A 967 32.37 23.12 33.59
CA ALA A 967 32.43 22.23 34.75
C ALA A 967 31.02 21.72 35.13
N ARG A 968 30.89 20.43 35.45
CA ARG A 968 29.59 19.82 35.79
C ARG A 968 29.11 20.28 37.17
N LEU A 969 27.88 20.78 37.25
CA LEU A 969 27.22 21.12 38.52
C LEU A 969 26.36 19.96 39.03
N PRO A 970 26.48 19.56 40.32
CA PRO A 970 25.56 18.62 40.93
C PRO A 970 24.20 19.28 41.18
N GLY A 971 23.11 18.59 40.81
CA GLY A 971 21.75 19.06 41.08
C GLY A 971 21.22 18.48 42.39
N ARG A 972 20.52 19.29 43.17
CA ARG A 972 19.79 18.89 44.39
C ARG A 972 18.29 19.00 44.21
N ARG A 973 17.51 18.11 44.85
CA ARG A 973 16.05 18.18 44.81
C ARG A 973 15.55 19.18 45.84
N VAL A 974 14.68 20.11 45.44
CA VAL A 974 14.07 21.15 46.28
C VAL A 974 12.55 21.05 46.23
N ASP A 975 11.87 21.40 47.32
CA ASP A 975 10.41 21.30 47.47
C ASP A 975 9.83 19.88 47.22
N GLY A 976 10.68 18.85 47.29
CA GLY A 976 10.32 17.44 47.08
C GLY A 976 10.09 17.03 45.61
N TRP A 977 10.18 17.96 44.66
CA TRP A 977 9.92 17.67 43.23
C TRP A 977 10.85 18.40 42.26
N ALA A 978 11.21 19.66 42.52
CA ALA A 978 11.97 20.51 41.60
C ALA A 978 13.49 20.26 41.68
N LEU A 979 14.23 20.68 40.65
CA LEU A 979 15.68 20.54 40.59
C LEU A 979 16.35 21.91 40.80
N ALA A 980 17.36 21.97 41.67
CA ALA A 980 18.10 23.19 41.94
C ALA A 980 19.62 22.95 41.81
N TYR A 981 20.34 24.01 41.44
CA TYR A 981 21.79 24.04 41.32
C TYR A 981 22.33 25.20 42.15
N ASP A 982 23.36 24.95 42.95
CA ASP A 982 24.00 26.01 43.72
C ASP A 982 25.05 26.70 42.84
N ILE A 983 25.00 28.02 42.78
CA ILE A 983 25.83 28.84 41.89
C ILE A 983 26.85 29.62 42.72
N PRO A 984 28.15 29.59 42.36
CA PRO A 984 29.18 30.32 43.08
C PRO A 984 29.00 31.85 42.93
N PRO A 985 29.52 32.65 43.89
CA PRO A 985 29.43 34.11 43.86
C PRO A 985 30.00 34.75 42.59
N SER A 986 31.01 34.12 41.97
CA SER A 986 31.64 34.59 40.73
C SER A 986 30.70 34.64 39.52
N GLY A 987 29.55 33.96 39.56
CA GLY A 987 28.71 33.77 38.38
C GLY A 987 29.41 32.91 37.33
N GLY A 988 28.93 32.96 36.09
CA GLY A 988 29.48 32.18 34.98
C GLY A 988 28.47 31.91 33.86
N ARG A 989 28.90 31.20 32.81
CA ARG A 989 28.02 30.72 31.73
C ARG A 989 27.39 29.39 32.14
N PHE A 990 26.10 29.42 32.45
CA PHE A 990 25.32 28.24 32.79
C PHE A 990 24.73 27.62 31.52
N GLU A 991 24.96 26.33 31.32
CA GLU A 991 24.35 25.54 30.26
C GLU A 991 23.62 24.33 30.85
N LEU A 992 22.35 24.19 30.52
CA LEU A 992 21.50 23.06 30.86
C LEU A 992 21.20 22.28 29.59
N ARG A 993 21.39 20.97 29.61
CA ARG A 993 20.99 20.05 28.53
C ARG A 993 20.36 18.79 29.09
N ARG A 994 19.52 18.14 28.28
CA ARG A 994 18.92 16.84 28.60
C ARG A 994 19.39 15.77 27.61
N ASP A 995 19.79 14.61 28.10
CA ASP A 995 20.28 13.53 27.24
C ASP A 995 19.14 12.83 26.49
N MET A 996 19.17 12.86 25.15
CA MET A 996 18.16 12.26 24.26
C MET A 996 18.65 11.01 23.51
N ARG A 997 19.92 10.61 23.67
CA ARG A 997 20.55 9.56 22.83
C ARG A 997 19.78 8.25 22.85
N LEU A 998 19.44 7.76 24.04
CA LEU A 998 18.69 6.51 24.21
C LEU A 998 17.30 6.57 23.57
N ARG A 999 16.63 7.73 23.64
CA ARG A 999 15.31 7.94 23.03
C ARG A 999 15.40 7.86 21.50
N HIS A 1000 16.38 8.52 20.90
CA HIS A 1000 16.58 8.47 19.45
C HIS A 1000 16.89 7.05 18.96
N VAL A 1001 17.74 6.31 19.68
CA VAL A 1001 18.01 4.89 19.37
C VAL A 1001 16.72 4.08 19.41
N TRP A 1002 15.91 4.26 20.46
CA TRP A 1002 14.66 3.53 20.61
C TRP A 1002 13.64 3.84 19.51
N VAL A 1003 13.43 5.13 19.21
CA VAL A 1003 12.54 5.57 18.11
C VAL A 1003 13.01 5.02 16.77
N THR A 1004 14.33 4.96 16.54
CA THR A 1004 14.91 4.38 15.31
C THR A 1004 14.65 2.88 15.21
N VAL A 1005 14.88 2.13 16.29
CA VAL A 1005 14.60 0.69 16.36
C VAL A 1005 13.10 0.41 16.16
N GLN A 1006 12.24 1.21 16.80
CA GLN A 1006 10.79 1.12 16.66
C GLN A 1006 10.35 1.41 15.22
N GLY A 1007 10.88 2.46 14.59
CA GLY A 1007 10.63 2.78 13.19
C GLY A 1007 11.05 1.65 12.25
N GLY A 1008 12.23 1.06 12.47
CA GLY A 1008 12.69 -0.12 11.74
C GLY A 1008 11.76 -1.33 11.92
N ALA A 1009 11.29 -1.60 13.14
CA ALA A 1009 10.35 -2.69 13.42
C ALA A 1009 9.00 -2.49 12.73
N VAL A 1010 8.44 -1.28 12.75
CA VAL A 1010 7.20 -0.93 12.04
C VAL A 1010 7.36 -1.15 10.54
N LEU A 1011 8.48 -0.71 9.95
CA LEU A 1011 8.79 -0.93 8.52
C LEU A 1011 8.88 -2.42 8.18
N VAL A 1012 9.52 -3.23 9.03
CA VAL A 1012 9.59 -4.69 8.85
C VAL A 1012 8.20 -5.32 8.91
N VAL A 1013 7.37 -4.96 9.89
CA VAL A 1013 6.02 -5.51 10.01
C VAL A 1013 5.13 -5.07 8.84
N ALA A 1014 5.20 -3.81 8.44
CA ALA A 1014 4.51 -3.30 7.25
C ALA A 1014 4.96 -4.05 5.99
N ALA A 1015 6.27 -4.24 5.82
CA ALA A 1015 6.82 -5.04 4.74
C ALA A 1015 6.30 -6.47 4.80
N LEU A 1016 6.19 -7.13 5.96
CA LEU A 1016 5.66 -8.50 6.07
C LEU A 1016 4.15 -8.59 5.82
N ALA A 1017 3.39 -7.56 6.20
CA ALA A 1017 1.94 -7.44 5.97
C ALA A 1017 1.58 -7.29 4.48
N LEU A 1018 2.38 -6.53 3.71
CA LEU A 1018 2.06 -6.19 2.32
C LEU A 1018 1.90 -7.41 1.37
N PRO A 1019 0.94 -7.38 0.44
CA PRO A 1019 0.74 -8.44 -0.54
C PRO A 1019 1.90 -8.46 -1.56
N GLY A 1020 2.67 -9.55 -1.57
CA GLY A 1020 3.69 -9.76 -2.61
C GLY A 1020 3.04 -10.13 -3.94
N ALA A 1021 3.44 -9.45 -5.03
CA ALA A 1021 2.99 -9.77 -6.37
C ALA A 1021 3.56 -11.14 -6.79
N ARG A 1022 2.72 -12.01 -7.38
CA ARG A 1022 3.29 -13.09 -8.20
C ARG A 1022 3.94 -12.43 -9.40
N ALA A 1023 5.15 -12.88 -9.76
CA ALA A 1023 5.66 -12.63 -11.09
C ALA A 1023 4.54 -13.03 -12.06
N SER A 1024 4.12 -12.09 -12.90
CA SER A 1024 3.55 -12.47 -14.19
C SER A 1024 4.68 -13.19 -14.91
N ALA A 1025 4.85 -14.47 -14.57
CA ALA A 1025 5.60 -15.38 -15.38
C ALA A 1025 4.93 -15.29 -16.75
N PHE A 1026 5.72 -15.04 -17.79
CA PHE A 1026 5.42 -15.65 -19.08
C PHE A 1026 5.03 -17.10 -18.75
N PRO A 1027 3.80 -17.53 -19.08
CA PRO A 1027 3.31 -18.80 -18.61
C PRO A 1027 4.22 -19.89 -19.16
N ALA A 1028 5.05 -20.50 -18.32
CA ALA A 1028 5.85 -21.65 -18.68
C ALA A 1028 4.90 -22.83 -18.97
N PRO A 1029 4.71 -23.25 -20.23
CA PRO A 1029 3.84 -24.36 -20.58
C PRO A 1029 4.64 -25.65 -20.37
N GLY A 1030 4.79 -26.08 -19.13
CA GLY A 1030 5.53 -27.31 -18.81
C GLY A 1030 5.06 -28.05 -17.57
N ARG A 1031 4.53 -27.37 -16.55
CA ARG A 1031 4.14 -28.02 -15.29
C ARG A 1031 2.75 -28.69 -15.32
N ALA A 1032 1.92 -28.45 -16.33
CA ALA A 1032 0.61 -29.10 -16.48
C ALA A 1032 0.72 -30.59 -16.88
N ARG A 1033 1.70 -30.97 -17.72
CA ARG A 1033 1.84 -32.37 -18.18
C ARG A 1033 2.39 -33.32 -17.11
N ARG A 1034 3.24 -32.85 -16.18
CA ARG A 1034 3.83 -33.71 -15.13
C ARG A 1034 2.83 -34.10 -14.02
N ARG A 1035 1.82 -33.27 -13.74
CA ARG A 1035 0.72 -33.62 -12.80
C ARG A 1035 -0.33 -34.55 -13.44
N GLY A 1036 -0.59 -34.41 -14.74
CA GLY A 1036 -1.47 -35.32 -15.47
C GLY A 1036 -0.96 -36.76 -15.52
N ARG A 1037 0.35 -36.97 -15.73
CA ARG A 1037 0.94 -38.33 -15.79
C ARG A 1037 0.94 -39.07 -14.43
N ARG A 1038 1.13 -38.38 -13.30
CA ARG A 1038 0.99 -39.00 -11.96
C ARG A 1038 -0.47 -39.30 -11.59
N ALA A 1039 -1.41 -38.46 -12.02
CA ALA A 1039 -2.84 -38.69 -11.78
C ALA A 1039 -3.44 -39.79 -12.68
N ARG A 1040 -2.89 -40.00 -13.90
CA ARG A 1040 -3.30 -41.10 -14.79
C ARG A 1040 -2.73 -42.46 -14.36
N ARG A 1041 -1.46 -42.52 -13.89
CA ARG A 1041 -0.90 -43.77 -13.32
C ARG A 1041 -1.61 -44.23 -12.04
N GLY A 1042 -2.12 -43.32 -11.21
CA GLY A 1042 -2.89 -43.67 -10.01
C GLY A 1042 -4.36 -44.06 -10.26
N ARG A 1043 -4.91 -43.79 -11.47
CA ARG A 1043 -6.29 -44.16 -11.83
C ARG A 1043 -6.37 -45.46 -12.63
N ASN A 1044 -5.39 -45.77 -13.46
CA ASN A 1044 -5.39 -47.03 -14.22
C ASN A 1044 -5.01 -48.26 -13.37
N ALA A 1045 -4.40 -48.08 -12.19
CA ALA A 1045 -4.09 -49.18 -11.27
C ALA A 1045 -5.29 -49.63 -10.39
N ARG A 1046 -6.49 -49.08 -10.59
CA ARG A 1046 -7.71 -49.45 -9.84
C ARG A 1046 -8.82 -50.06 -10.70
N GLN A 1047 -8.58 -50.33 -11.99
CA GLN A 1047 -9.61 -50.80 -12.91
C GLN A 1047 -9.22 -52.00 -13.79
N ALA A 1048 -8.17 -52.74 -13.43
CA ALA A 1048 -7.89 -54.03 -14.06
C ALA A 1048 -7.77 -55.11 -12.98
N ARG A 1049 -8.87 -55.82 -12.73
CA ARG A 1049 -8.82 -57.23 -12.30
C ARG A 1049 -8.79 -58.05 -13.59
N PRO A 1050 -7.82 -58.94 -13.81
CA PRO A 1050 -8.02 -60.13 -14.61
C PRO A 1050 -8.40 -61.30 -13.70
N ASP A 1051 -9.22 -62.19 -14.25
CA ASP A 1051 -9.66 -63.43 -13.63
C ASP A 1051 -8.50 -64.34 -13.21
N ALA A 1052 -8.75 -65.10 -12.15
CA ALA A 1052 -7.80 -66.00 -11.52
C ALA A 1052 -7.67 -67.31 -12.30
N THR A 1053 -6.44 -67.75 -12.54
CA THR A 1053 -6.06 -69.14 -12.78
C THR A 1053 -4.77 -69.38 -11.99
N PRO A 1054 -4.63 -70.46 -11.19
CA PRO A 1054 -3.51 -70.60 -10.27
C PRO A 1054 -2.28 -71.17 -10.97
N ALA A 1055 -1.10 -70.65 -10.62
CA ALA A 1055 0.21 -71.15 -11.05
C ALA A 1055 0.98 -71.74 -9.83
N PRO A 1056 1.93 -72.69 -10.04
CA PRO A 1056 2.46 -73.63 -9.05
C PRO A 1056 3.62 -73.05 -8.19
N PRO A 1057 4.12 -73.75 -7.14
CA PRO A 1057 5.00 -73.15 -6.15
C PRO A 1057 6.46 -72.99 -6.62
N SER A 1058 7.09 -71.92 -6.15
CA SER A 1058 8.45 -71.48 -6.48
C SER A 1058 9.55 -72.33 -5.85
N ALA A 1059 10.52 -72.73 -6.66
CA ALA A 1059 11.82 -73.25 -6.24
C ALA A 1059 12.74 -72.13 -5.68
N ARG A 1060 13.59 -72.51 -4.73
CA ARG A 1060 14.64 -71.70 -4.09
C ARG A 1060 15.78 -71.40 -5.09
N GLU A 1061 16.33 -70.19 -5.03
CA GLU A 1061 17.65 -69.86 -5.61
C GLU A 1061 18.72 -69.69 -4.51
N PRO A 1062 20.00 -69.99 -4.77
CA PRO A 1062 21.06 -70.11 -3.76
C PRO A 1062 21.90 -68.84 -3.57
N GLU A 1063 22.46 -68.67 -2.37
CA GLU A 1063 23.42 -67.63 -1.99
C GLU A 1063 24.84 -67.89 -2.55
N PRO A 1064 25.64 -66.84 -2.81
CA PRO A 1064 27.09 -66.94 -2.98
C PRO A 1064 27.87 -66.59 -1.70
N PRO A 1065 29.13 -67.04 -1.57
CA PRO A 1065 29.80 -67.23 -0.27
C PRO A 1065 30.64 -66.04 0.20
N VAL A 1066 30.82 -65.97 1.52
CA VAL A 1066 31.74 -65.07 2.23
C VAL A 1066 32.94 -65.88 2.75
N THR A 1067 34.15 -65.43 2.45
CA THR A 1067 35.42 -65.75 3.13
C THR A 1067 36.36 -64.54 2.94
N ALA A 1068 37.27 -64.12 3.82
CA ALA A 1068 37.58 -64.38 5.22
C ALA A 1068 38.62 -63.29 5.65
N GLY A 1069 38.80 -63.04 6.96
CA GLY A 1069 40.08 -62.58 7.51
C GLY A 1069 40.11 -61.25 8.28
N GLU A 1070 39.89 -61.34 9.60
CA GLU A 1070 40.55 -60.53 10.65
C GLU A 1070 42.01 -61.01 10.86
N PRO A 1071 42.86 -60.47 11.79
CA PRO A 1071 42.71 -59.32 12.70
C PRO A 1071 43.93 -58.35 12.77
N SER A 1072 43.72 -57.13 13.28
CA SER A 1072 44.54 -56.41 14.28
C SER A 1072 43.78 -55.15 14.72
#